data_AF-A0A0A7PDS2-F1
#
_entry.id   AF-A0A0A7PDS2-F1
#
_cell.length_a   1.000
_cell.length_b   1.000
_cell.length_c   1.000
_cell.angle_alpha   90.00
_cell.angle_beta   90.00
_cell.angle_gamma   90.00
#
_symmetry.space_group_name_H-M   'P 1'
#
loop_
_entity.id
_entity.type
_entity.pdbx_description
1 polymer ?
#
loop_
_entity_poly.entity_id
_entity_poly.type
_entity_poly.pdbx_seq_one_letter_code
_entity_poly.pdbx_strand_id
1 'polypeptide(L)'
;MRFTWSRAMLAAAMMVGVMAPSVNPTAARTTPKPVDALAPSPLPTPAMTKSDIDAWLDGYMPYALKRGDAAGAVVVVVKDGKVLTQRGFGYADVGARRPVDPETTVFKQASVSKLITWTAVMQLVEQGKIDLDRDINAYLDFRIPAFAGKPITMRNLMTHTGGFDEVQRGLNSYDPKKIPSLGDALKRQVPYRIYAPGTTPAYSNYGTSLAGYIVERVSGLSYNDYVERHIFAPAGMTRSTFRQPLPARLQPLMANGYMLGSGKPGPFELSSLTPSGAMAASGADMARFMIAHLDKGGPLLKPATAAQMHDTVLRLVPPLNGMALGFYEQNINGRRALSHAGDSLNFHSQLWIFPEEKVGIYMSMNAAGTQNVSGPIRAYLFEAFADRYFPFAQRDGRVDAATAREHARMMVGTYNKTRRLETSFLKAMELAGQTKVFLDSDGGIRLNAVQGIGGQPRKWVEIAPFVWREAGGKMRLAARVENGRVVRFSVDSASPYIAFDRVPWYLSTAWLTPAMLASLGALLLTAIAWPAAALARRRYGVKADLAPAALKSYRLTRGFAALAVAVMLGWILFVSTLVRDFSSLSGELDWALVTLQIVTPIIFLGLLASAIWNIRHVWTGKRGRFAKFWSIVLLISAVVLLWIGAGFHLIGFGTRF
;
A
#
# COMPACT_ATOMS: atom_id res chain seq x y z
N MET A 1 -2.64 51.87 -1.40
CA MET A 1 -2.19 53.11 -0.71
C MET A 1 -1.95 52.74 0.76
N ARG A 2 -0.70 52.85 1.23
CA ARG A 2 -0.13 52.83 2.62
C ARG A 2 -0.75 51.89 3.70
N PHE A 3 -0.13 50.76 4.12
CA PHE A 3 0.94 50.57 5.16
C PHE A 3 0.51 51.03 6.57
N THR A 4 0.59 50.31 7.72
CA THR A 4 1.57 49.40 8.39
C THR A 4 0.86 48.75 9.61
N TRP A 5 0.99 47.45 9.97
CA TRP A 5 2.02 46.74 10.78
C TRP A 5 2.30 47.22 12.23
N SER A 6 2.06 46.33 13.21
CA SER A 6 2.73 46.20 14.53
C SER A 6 2.38 44.81 15.13
N ARG A 7 3.29 43.82 15.32
CA ARG A 7 4.39 43.67 16.32
C ARG A 7 3.92 43.94 17.76
N ALA A 8 4.30 43.24 18.84
CA ALA A 8 5.00 42.01 19.18
C ALA A 8 4.82 41.88 20.73
N MET A 9 4.44 40.72 21.28
CA MET A 9 5.24 39.87 22.18
C MET A 9 5.90 40.49 23.45
N LEU A 10 5.67 39.81 24.59
CA LEU A 10 6.59 39.43 25.71
C LEU A 10 6.41 39.98 27.15
N ALA A 11 6.77 39.08 28.09
CA ALA A 11 7.03 39.14 29.55
C ALA A 11 5.81 38.96 30.49
N ALA A 12 5.63 37.96 31.40
CA ALA A 12 6.43 36.98 32.17
C ALA A 12 6.73 37.34 33.65
N ALA A 13 6.65 36.30 34.52
CA ALA A 13 7.07 36.11 35.94
C ALA A 13 5.99 36.34 37.04
N MET A 14 5.50 35.29 37.75
CA MET A 14 6.00 34.57 38.97
C MET A 14 5.74 35.35 40.29
N MET A 15 5.34 34.83 41.46
CA MET A 15 5.52 33.54 42.18
C MET A 15 4.46 33.43 43.34
N VAL A 16 3.82 32.26 43.55
CA VAL A 16 3.91 31.30 44.71
C VAL A 16 3.51 31.79 46.12
N GLY A 17 2.57 31.06 46.74
CA GLY A 17 2.34 30.99 48.19
C GLY A 17 1.55 29.72 48.58
N VAL A 18 2.20 28.81 49.30
CA VAL A 18 1.70 27.52 49.83
C VAL A 18 0.94 27.74 51.14
N MET A 19 -0.16 27.01 51.39
CA MET A 19 -0.48 26.39 52.69
C MET A 19 -1.60 25.33 52.55
N ALA A 20 -1.33 24.14 53.07
CA ALA A 20 -2.27 23.15 53.62
C ALA A 20 -1.85 22.93 55.10
N PRO A 21 -2.57 22.20 55.99
CA PRO A 21 -3.72 21.30 55.78
C PRO A 21 -4.83 21.38 56.86
N SER A 22 -5.92 20.63 56.70
CA SER A 22 -6.59 19.94 57.83
C SER A 22 -7.57 18.89 57.35
N VAL A 23 -7.32 17.64 57.76
CA VAL A 23 -8.21 16.48 57.67
C VAL A 23 -9.07 16.47 58.93
N ASN A 24 -10.35 16.10 58.81
CA ASN A 24 -11.07 15.50 59.94
C ASN A 24 -11.91 14.30 59.48
N PRO A 25 -12.05 13.25 60.32
CA PRO A 25 -12.41 11.91 59.92
C PRO A 25 -13.88 11.56 60.22
N THR A 26 -14.26 10.31 59.90
CA THR A 26 -15.47 9.56 60.25
C THR A 26 -16.67 9.62 59.29
N ALA A 27 -16.61 8.75 58.28
CA ALA A 27 -17.78 8.02 57.80
C ALA A 27 -17.43 6.53 57.74
N ALA A 28 -18.21 5.71 58.44
CA ALA A 28 -18.00 4.28 58.60
C ALA A 28 -18.07 3.56 57.23
N ARG A 29 -17.00 2.85 56.89
CA ARG A 29 -16.95 1.94 55.73
C ARG A 29 -17.62 0.63 56.09
N THR A 30 -18.88 0.46 55.69
CA THR A 30 -19.46 -0.87 55.53
C THR A 30 -18.82 -1.51 54.31
N THR A 31 -18.01 -2.55 54.50
CA THR A 31 -17.49 -3.39 53.42
C THR A 31 -18.67 -4.10 52.73
N PRO A 32 -18.93 -3.87 51.42
CA PRO A 32 -19.85 -4.72 50.68
C PRO A 32 -19.28 -6.14 50.66
N LYS A 33 -20.11 -7.13 50.98
CA LYS A 33 -19.80 -8.54 50.71
C LYS A 33 -19.29 -8.68 49.27
N PRO A 34 -18.32 -9.57 48.99
CA PRO A 34 -17.99 -9.92 47.62
C PRO A 34 -19.28 -10.44 46.99
N VAL A 35 -19.86 -9.68 46.06
CA VAL A 35 -20.78 -10.25 45.10
C VAL A 35 -19.88 -11.14 44.27
N ASP A 36 -20.06 -12.45 44.36
CA ASP A 36 -19.47 -13.38 43.40
C ASP A 36 -19.72 -12.78 42.02
N ALA A 37 -18.65 -12.32 41.39
CA ALA A 37 -18.72 -11.79 40.04
C ALA A 37 -19.17 -12.99 39.19
N LEU A 38 -20.48 -13.06 38.93
CA LEU A 38 -21.05 -13.94 37.95
C LEU A 38 -20.18 -13.79 36.71
N ALA A 39 -19.42 -14.84 36.39
CA ALA A 39 -18.69 -14.92 35.14
C ALA A 39 -19.71 -14.53 34.06
N PRO A 40 -19.40 -13.57 33.17
CA PRO A 40 -20.37 -13.13 32.18
C PRO A 40 -20.84 -14.37 31.42
N SER A 41 -22.13 -14.69 31.55
CA SER A 41 -22.75 -15.76 30.77
C SER A 41 -22.39 -15.49 29.31
N PRO A 42 -21.78 -16.46 28.60
CA PRO A 42 -21.44 -16.24 27.20
C PRO A 42 -22.73 -15.86 26.48
N LEU A 43 -22.71 -14.68 25.84
CA LEU A 43 -23.82 -14.25 25.00
C LEU A 43 -24.17 -15.43 24.06
N PRO A 44 -25.46 -15.78 23.91
CA PRO A 44 -25.83 -16.88 23.03
C PRO A 44 -25.27 -16.59 21.65
N THR A 45 -24.33 -17.41 21.19
CA THR A 45 -23.76 -17.30 19.86
C THR A 45 -24.86 -17.65 18.87
N PRO A 46 -25.26 -16.73 17.97
CA PRO A 46 -26.26 -17.03 16.97
C PRO A 46 -25.87 -18.29 16.18
N ALA A 47 -26.83 -19.18 15.96
CA ALA A 47 -26.58 -20.33 15.11
C ALA A 47 -26.33 -19.84 13.68
N MET A 48 -25.23 -20.30 13.05
CA MET A 48 -24.89 -19.96 11.66
C MET A 48 -25.86 -20.66 10.70
N THR A 49 -27.04 -20.07 10.56
CA THR A 49 -28.13 -20.52 9.68
C THR A 49 -28.34 -19.50 8.56
N LYS A 50 -28.94 -19.93 7.45
CA LYS A 50 -29.30 -19.04 6.34
C LYS A 50 -30.16 -17.87 6.84
N SER A 51 -31.19 -18.14 7.64
CA SER A 51 -32.12 -17.11 8.13
C SER A 51 -31.40 -16.04 8.96
N ASP A 52 -30.46 -16.45 9.81
CA ASP A 52 -29.71 -15.54 10.67
C ASP A 52 -28.76 -14.64 9.86
N ILE A 53 -27.98 -15.24 8.96
CA ILE A 53 -27.05 -14.50 8.10
C ILE A 53 -27.83 -13.55 7.20
N ASP A 54 -28.91 -14.00 6.58
CA ASP A 54 -29.72 -13.19 5.68
C ASP A 54 -30.27 -11.95 6.38
N ALA A 55 -30.87 -12.12 7.57
CA ALA A 55 -31.40 -11.00 8.34
C ALA A 55 -30.31 -9.98 8.72
N TRP A 56 -29.13 -10.48 9.10
CA TRP A 56 -28.00 -9.61 9.42
C TRP A 56 -27.48 -8.83 8.20
N LEU A 57 -27.30 -9.51 7.07
CA LEU A 57 -26.85 -8.87 5.83
C LEU A 57 -27.88 -7.87 5.30
N ASP A 58 -29.18 -8.20 5.39
CA ASP A 58 -30.28 -7.33 4.95
C ASP A 58 -30.41 -6.06 5.77
N GLY A 59 -30.03 -6.10 7.06
CA GLY A 59 -29.94 -4.90 7.89
C GLY A 59 -28.70 -4.05 7.58
N TYR A 60 -27.54 -4.68 7.39
CA TYR A 60 -26.27 -3.98 7.26
C TYR A 60 -25.99 -3.44 5.85
N MET A 61 -26.14 -4.27 4.82
CA MET A 61 -25.64 -3.98 3.48
C MET A 61 -26.36 -2.80 2.80
N PRO A 62 -27.71 -2.69 2.83
CA PRO A 62 -28.39 -1.52 2.25
C PRO A 62 -27.98 -0.20 2.91
N TYR A 63 -27.81 -0.21 4.24
CA TYR A 63 -27.33 0.95 4.99
C TYR A 63 -25.89 1.33 4.58
N ALA A 64 -24.99 0.36 4.54
CA ALA A 64 -23.58 0.56 4.20
C ALA A 64 -23.42 1.10 2.77
N LEU A 65 -24.13 0.52 1.79
CA LEU A 65 -24.11 0.97 0.40
C LEU A 65 -24.65 2.40 0.25
N LYS A 66 -25.79 2.70 0.88
CA LYS A 66 -26.39 4.04 0.82
C LYS A 66 -25.50 5.10 1.47
N ARG A 67 -24.96 4.84 2.66
CA ARG A 67 -24.09 5.78 3.39
C ARG A 67 -22.76 5.97 2.67
N GLY A 68 -22.25 4.92 2.03
CA GLY A 68 -21.00 4.93 1.31
C GLY A 68 -21.07 5.45 -0.13
N ASP A 69 -22.27 5.71 -0.66
CA ASP A 69 -22.47 5.96 -2.10
C ASP A 69 -21.81 4.86 -2.96
N ALA A 70 -22.09 3.60 -2.62
CA ALA A 70 -21.64 2.44 -3.38
C ALA A 70 -22.79 1.83 -4.19
N ALA A 71 -22.52 1.42 -5.42
CA ALA A 71 -23.55 0.99 -6.38
C ALA A 71 -24.21 -0.34 -5.99
N GLY A 72 -23.42 -1.37 -5.75
CA GLY A 72 -23.91 -2.71 -5.47
C GLY A 72 -22.84 -3.65 -4.92
N ALA A 73 -23.29 -4.78 -4.39
CA ALA A 73 -22.44 -5.81 -3.82
C ALA A 73 -23.08 -7.19 -3.91
N VAL A 74 -22.24 -8.23 -3.93
CA VAL A 74 -22.62 -9.62 -3.71
C VAL A 74 -21.91 -10.15 -2.47
N VAL A 75 -22.62 -10.91 -1.63
CA VAL A 75 -22.08 -11.60 -0.45
C VAL A 75 -22.49 -13.06 -0.50
N VAL A 76 -21.54 -13.97 -0.28
CA VAL A 76 -21.77 -15.41 -0.31
C VAL A 76 -21.13 -16.05 0.92
N VAL A 77 -21.87 -16.94 1.58
CA VAL A 77 -21.35 -17.79 2.66
C VAL A 77 -21.57 -19.25 2.29
N VAL A 78 -20.52 -20.05 2.41
CA VAL A 78 -20.57 -21.51 2.25
C VAL A 78 -20.26 -22.18 3.58
N LYS A 79 -20.89 -23.32 3.83
CA LYS A 79 -20.67 -24.13 5.04
C LYS A 79 -20.88 -25.60 4.71
N ASP A 80 -20.00 -26.47 5.22
CA ASP A 80 -20.12 -27.93 5.09
C ASP A 80 -20.34 -28.40 3.64
N GLY A 81 -19.58 -27.82 2.70
CA GLY A 81 -19.62 -28.17 1.28
C GLY A 81 -20.83 -27.63 0.50
N LYS A 82 -21.64 -26.74 1.09
CA LYS A 82 -22.85 -26.19 0.46
C LYS A 82 -22.90 -24.67 0.56
N VAL A 83 -23.62 -24.03 -0.36
CA VAL A 83 -23.96 -22.61 -0.25
C VAL A 83 -24.98 -22.43 0.86
N LEU A 84 -24.61 -21.71 1.92
CA LEU A 84 -25.48 -21.39 3.04
C LEU A 84 -26.30 -20.13 2.76
N THR A 85 -25.65 -19.09 2.20
CA THR A 85 -26.36 -17.94 1.62
C THR A 85 -25.64 -17.35 0.41
N GLN A 86 -26.42 -16.70 -0.46
CA GLN A 86 -25.98 -16.00 -1.66
C GLN A 86 -26.89 -14.77 -1.82
N ARG A 87 -26.38 -13.57 -1.53
CA ARG A 87 -27.18 -12.33 -1.47
C ARG A 87 -26.61 -11.25 -2.39
N GLY A 88 -27.47 -10.60 -3.14
CA GLY A 88 -27.16 -9.44 -3.98
C GLY A 88 -27.79 -8.18 -3.40
N PHE A 89 -27.06 -7.07 -3.43
CA PHE A 89 -27.46 -5.78 -2.87
C PHE A 89 -27.19 -4.66 -3.88
N GLY A 90 -28.08 -3.67 -3.94
CA GLY A 90 -27.94 -2.52 -4.84
C GLY A 90 -28.01 -2.92 -6.31
N TYR A 91 -27.24 -2.22 -7.15
CA TYR A 91 -27.33 -2.29 -8.60
C TYR A 91 -26.03 -2.73 -9.27
N ALA A 92 -26.16 -3.67 -10.21
CA ALA A 92 -25.12 -3.99 -11.17
C ALA A 92 -24.99 -2.89 -12.24
N ASP A 93 -26.10 -2.21 -12.54
CA ASP A 93 -26.14 -1.01 -13.38
C ASP A 93 -27.11 0.01 -12.76
N VAL A 94 -26.57 1.12 -12.27
CA VAL A 94 -27.34 2.18 -11.60
C VAL A 94 -28.26 2.90 -12.59
N GLY A 95 -27.81 3.15 -13.82
CA GLY A 95 -28.58 3.89 -14.83
C GLY A 95 -29.76 3.08 -15.35
N ALA A 96 -29.55 1.80 -15.59
CA ALA A 96 -30.61 0.86 -15.99
C ALA A 96 -31.42 0.31 -14.81
N ARG A 97 -31.05 0.65 -13.56
CA ARG A 97 -31.60 0.08 -12.32
C ARG A 97 -31.60 -1.46 -12.30
N ARG A 98 -30.59 -2.08 -12.93
CA ARG A 98 -30.44 -3.53 -12.95
C ARG A 98 -29.91 -4.00 -11.59
N PRO A 99 -30.67 -4.79 -10.81
CA PRO A 99 -30.22 -5.23 -9.50
C PRO A 99 -29.01 -6.15 -9.61
N VAL A 100 -28.24 -6.25 -8.53
CA VAL A 100 -27.24 -7.32 -8.42
C VAL A 100 -27.96 -8.65 -8.21
N ASP A 101 -27.91 -9.51 -9.23
CA ASP A 101 -28.26 -10.92 -9.10
C ASP A 101 -27.03 -11.70 -8.59
N PRO A 102 -27.10 -12.32 -7.39
CA PRO A 102 -25.96 -13.00 -6.80
C PRO A 102 -25.55 -14.30 -7.52
N GLU A 103 -26.43 -14.91 -8.31
CA GLU A 103 -26.12 -16.10 -9.13
C GLU A 103 -25.41 -15.71 -10.44
N THR A 104 -25.92 -14.66 -11.10
CA THR A 104 -25.54 -14.38 -12.49
C THR A 104 -24.66 -13.15 -12.68
N THR A 105 -24.73 -12.14 -11.80
CA THR A 105 -23.97 -10.90 -11.97
C THR A 105 -22.48 -11.14 -11.81
N VAL A 106 -21.70 -10.72 -12.79
CA VAL A 106 -20.25 -10.90 -12.85
C VAL A 106 -19.54 -9.63 -12.36
N PHE A 107 -18.55 -9.81 -11.48
CA PHE A 107 -17.70 -8.74 -10.96
C PHE A 107 -16.24 -9.01 -11.32
N LYS A 108 -15.43 -7.96 -11.56
CA LYS A 108 -13.98 -8.13 -11.57
C LYS A 108 -13.51 -8.46 -10.16
N GLN A 109 -12.62 -9.44 -10.06
CA GLN A 109 -12.12 -9.99 -8.80
C GLN A 109 -10.86 -9.30 -8.30
N ALA A 110 -10.25 -8.47 -9.16
CA ALA A 110 -8.94 -7.87 -8.91
C ALA A 110 -7.97 -8.94 -8.38
N SER A 111 -7.21 -8.66 -7.32
CA SER A 111 -6.18 -9.61 -6.85
C SER A 111 -6.70 -10.93 -6.26
N VAL A 112 -8.00 -11.12 -6.00
CA VAL A 112 -8.53 -12.47 -5.68
C VAL A 112 -8.27 -13.46 -6.84
N SER A 113 -8.13 -12.95 -8.07
CA SER A 113 -7.70 -13.71 -9.27
C SER A 113 -6.46 -14.58 -9.03
N LYS A 114 -5.52 -14.12 -8.19
CA LYS A 114 -4.25 -14.81 -7.95
C LYS A 114 -4.46 -16.21 -7.38
N LEU A 115 -5.50 -16.41 -6.58
CA LEU A 115 -5.82 -17.73 -6.01
C LEU A 115 -6.07 -18.77 -7.12
N ILE A 116 -6.65 -18.37 -8.25
CA ILE A 116 -6.83 -19.25 -9.41
C ILE A 116 -5.48 -19.57 -10.05
N THR A 117 -4.63 -18.57 -10.25
CA THR A 117 -3.27 -18.76 -10.78
C THR A 117 -2.44 -19.69 -9.90
N TRP A 118 -2.50 -19.50 -8.58
CA TRP A 118 -1.77 -20.33 -7.63
C TRP A 118 -2.31 -21.77 -7.59
N THR A 119 -3.62 -21.96 -7.72
CA THR A 119 -4.21 -23.30 -7.86
C THR A 119 -3.72 -23.98 -9.15
N ALA A 120 -3.65 -23.25 -10.28
CA ALA A 120 -3.12 -23.77 -11.54
C ALA A 120 -1.63 -24.15 -11.45
N VAL A 121 -0.81 -23.35 -10.74
CA VAL A 121 0.59 -23.71 -10.43
C VAL A 121 0.63 -25.01 -9.63
N MET A 122 -0.17 -25.14 -8.57
CA MET A 122 -0.18 -26.34 -7.73
C MET A 122 -0.66 -27.59 -8.49
N GLN A 123 -1.54 -27.47 -9.48
CA GLN A 123 -1.87 -28.59 -10.38
C GLN A 123 -0.66 -29.09 -11.18
N LEU A 124 0.20 -28.17 -11.64
CA LEU A 124 1.42 -28.54 -12.36
C LEU A 124 2.52 -29.04 -11.43
N VAL A 125 2.55 -28.59 -10.17
CA VAL A 125 3.40 -29.16 -9.11
C VAL A 125 3.00 -30.60 -8.83
N GLU A 126 1.70 -30.87 -8.68
CA GLU A 126 1.18 -32.22 -8.47
C GLU A 126 1.49 -33.17 -9.63
N GLN A 127 1.54 -32.65 -10.86
CA GLN A 127 1.94 -33.40 -12.05
C GLN A 127 3.45 -33.58 -12.18
N GLY A 128 4.25 -33.06 -11.25
CA GLY A 128 5.73 -33.10 -11.31
C GLY A 128 6.34 -32.21 -12.39
N LYS A 129 5.56 -31.30 -12.98
CA LYS A 129 6.02 -30.43 -14.08
C LYS A 129 6.62 -29.12 -13.57
N ILE A 130 6.22 -28.66 -12.39
CA ILE A 130 6.81 -27.52 -11.70
C ILE A 130 7.38 -28.01 -10.36
N ASP A 131 8.63 -27.66 -10.10
CA ASP A 131 9.26 -27.81 -8.80
C ASP A 131 9.22 -26.45 -8.09
N LEU A 132 8.74 -26.44 -6.84
CA LEU A 132 8.59 -25.23 -6.05
C LEU A 132 9.94 -24.53 -5.77
N ASP A 133 11.03 -25.29 -5.70
CA ASP A 133 12.34 -24.81 -5.25
C ASP A 133 13.39 -24.75 -6.38
N ARG A 134 13.01 -25.13 -7.60
CA ARG A 134 13.84 -24.95 -8.80
C ARG A 134 13.86 -23.49 -9.26
N ASP A 135 14.98 -23.08 -9.87
CA ASP A 135 15.09 -21.79 -10.55
C ASP A 135 14.02 -21.68 -11.64
N ILE A 136 13.19 -20.64 -11.56
CA ILE A 136 12.10 -20.40 -12.52
C ILE A 136 12.59 -20.19 -13.95
N ASN A 137 13.86 -19.79 -14.15
CA ASN A 137 14.43 -19.65 -15.48
C ASN A 137 14.42 -20.97 -16.28
N ALA A 138 14.31 -22.12 -15.61
CA ALA A 138 14.13 -23.42 -16.26
C ALA A 138 12.78 -23.54 -17.01
N TYR A 139 11.82 -22.67 -16.73
CA TYR A 139 10.46 -22.70 -17.31
C TYR A 139 10.16 -21.51 -18.25
N LEU A 140 11.13 -20.61 -18.46
CA LEU A 140 10.96 -19.37 -19.21
C LEU A 140 11.77 -19.39 -20.53
N ASP A 141 11.35 -18.62 -21.54
CA ASP A 141 12.17 -18.30 -22.73
C ASP A 141 12.94 -16.98 -22.62
N PHE A 142 12.88 -16.33 -21.46
CA PHE A 142 13.66 -15.16 -21.17
C PHE A 142 14.23 -15.28 -19.77
N ARG A 143 15.23 -14.46 -19.48
CA ARG A 143 16.00 -14.58 -18.25
C ARG A 143 15.56 -13.55 -17.21
N ILE A 144 15.28 -14.02 -16.00
CA ILE A 144 15.22 -13.21 -14.79
C ILE A 144 16.61 -13.21 -14.14
N PRO A 145 17.32 -12.08 -14.09
CA PRO A 145 18.67 -12.01 -13.53
C PRO A 145 18.72 -12.42 -12.05
N ALA A 146 19.82 -13.06 -11.64
CA ALA A 146 20.14 -13.33 -10.24
C ALA A 146 20.35 -12.02 -9.44
N PHE A 147 20.17 -12.05 -8.13
CA PHE A 147 20.33 -10.91 -7.22
C PHE A 147 20.90 -11.46 -5.92
N ALA A 148 21.96 -10.83 -5.43
CA ALA A 148 22.77 -11.38 -4.33
C ALA A 148 23.15 -12.86 -4.57
N GLY A 149 23.48 -13.21 -5.82
CA GLY A 149 23.88 -14.57 -6.22
C GLY A 149 22.76 -15.62 -6.25
N LYS A 150 21.50 -15.27 -5.97
CA LYS A 150 20.38 -16.22 -5.87
C LYS A 150 19.36 -16.08 -7.01
N PRO A 151 18.93 -17.19 -7.65
CA PRO A 151 17.78 -17.20 -8.54
C PRO A 151 16.47 -17.11 -7.75
N ILE A 152 15.36 -16.90 -8.47
CA ILE A 152 14.01 -16.94 -7.90
C ILE A 152 13.45 -18.35 -8.10
N THR A 153 12.71 -18.84 -7.11
CA THR A 153 11.94 -20.10 -7.22
C THR A 153 10.44 -19.83 -7.32
N MET A 154 9.65 -20.84 -7.71
CA MET A 154 8.19 -20.71 -7.72
C MET A 154 7.64 -20.44 -6.31
N ARG A 155 8.24 -21.04 -5.27
CA ARG A 155 7.92 -20.74 -3.86
C ARG A 155 8.11 -19.25 -3.54
N ASN A 156 9.16 -18.61 -4.06
CA ASN A 156 9.36 -17.17 -3.86
C ASN A 156 8.27 -16.34 -4.56
N LEU A 157 7.81 -16.75 -5.75
CA LEU A 157 6.71 -16.07 -6.43
C LEU A 157 5.40 -16.19 -5.65
N MET A 158 5.05 -17.41 -5.21
CA MET A 158 3.82 -17.70 -4.46
C MET A 158 3.78 -17.04 -3.09
N THR A 159 4.94 -16.77 -2.47
CA THR A 159 5.04 -16.10 -1.17
C THR A 159 5.33 -14.61 -1.26
N HIS A 160 5.29 -14.01 -2.46
CA HIS A 160 5.66 -12.61 -2.69
C HIS A 160 7.05 -12.23 -2.15
N THR A 161 8.01 -13.15 -2.23
CA THR A 161 9.40 -12.93 -1.79
C THR A 161 10.40 -12.98 -2.96
N GLY A 162 9.95 -12.75 -4.20
CA GLY A 162 10.84 -12.65 -5.37
C GLY A 162 11.77 -11.43 -5.36
N GLY A 163 11.41 -10.39 -4.60
CA GLY A 163 12.22 -9.18 -4.42
C GLY A 163 12.13 -8.18 -5.56
N PHE A 164 11.10 -8.27 -6.42
CA PHE A 164 10.86 -7.32 -7.50
C PHE A 164 10.54 -5.92 -6.96
N ASP A 165 11.05 -4.91 -7.65
CA ASP A 165 10.59 -3.52 -7.54
C ASP A 165 9.15 -3.39 -8.04
N GLU A 166 8.42 -2.40 -7.53
CA GLU A 166 7.09 -2.08 -8.05
C GLU A 166 7.21 -1.42 -9.43
N VAL A 167 6.27 -1.73 -10.32
CA VAL A 167 6.20 -1.19 -11.67
C VAL A 167 4.79 -0.70 -11.92
N GLN A 168 4.62 0.47 -12.51
CA GLN A 168 3.30 1.05 -12.79
C GLN A 168 3.00 1.24 -14.28
N ARG A 169 4.02 1.31 -15.14
CA ARG A 169 3.82 1.57 -16.58
C ARG A 169 3.29 0.35 -17.31
N GLY A 170 2.29 0.57 -18.18
CA GLY A 170 1.79 -0.43 -19.13
C GLY A 170 1.02 -1.60 -18.50
N LEU A 171 0.69 -1.52 -17.21
CA LEU A 171 -0.04 -2.58 -16.51
C LEU A 171 -1.49 -2.71 -16.97
N ASN A 172 -2.14 -1.58 -17.24
CA ASN A 172 -3.55 -1.52 -17.63
C ASN A 172 -3.76 -0.69 -18.91
N SER A 173 -4.81 -1.02 -19.64
CA SER A 173 -5.26 -0.35 -20.85
C SER A 173 -6.79 -0.26 -20.86
N TYR A 174 -7.35 0.68 -21.61
CA TYR A 174 -8.78 0.72 -21.95
C TYR A 174 -9.05 0.39 -23.43
N ASP A 175 -7.98 0.22 -24.20
CA ASP A 175 -8.03 -0.17 -25.61
C ASP A 175 -7.59 -1.65 -25.74
N PRO A 176 -8.49 -2.56 -26.16
CA PRO A 176 -8.16 -3.96 -26.40
C PRO A 176 -7.03 -4.16 -27.40
N LYS A 177 -6.87 -3.27 -28.39
CA LYS A 177 -5.80 -3.36 -29.39
C LYS A 177 -4.41 -3.10 -28.80
N LYS A 178 -4.34 -2.54 -27.60
CA LYS A 178 -3.10 -2.21 -26.89
C LYS A 178 -2.72 -3.24 -25.82
N ILE A 179 -3.45 -4.35 -25.69
CA ILE A 179 -3.08 -5.44 -24.76
C ILE A 179 -2.10 -6.38 -25.48
N PRO A 180 -0.82 -6.44 -25.08
CA PRO A 180 0.12 -7.41 -25.63
C PRO A 180 -0.20 -8.84 -25.16
N SER A 181 0.44 -9.85 -25.78
CA SER A 181 0.44 -11.21 -25.23
C SER A 181 1.05 -11.21 -23.81
N LEU A 182 0.70 -12.20 -22.99
CA LEU A 182 1.23 -12.29 -21.61
C LEU A 182 2.77 -12.35 -21.60
N GLY A 183 3.36 -13.15 -22.50
CA GLY A 183 4.82 -13.23 -22.65
C GLY A 183 5.44 -11.89 -23.06
N ASP A 184 4.85 -11.19 -24.04
CA ASP A 184 5.37 -9.89 -24.49
C ASP A 184 5.25 -8.82 -23.40
N ALA A 185 4.15 -8.82 -22.63
CA ALA A 185 3.97 -7.94 -21.49
C ALA A 185 5.10 -8.11 -20.46
N LEU A 186 5.43 -9.36 -20.13
CA LEU A 186 6.46 -9.71 -19.14
C LEU A 186 7.88 -9.42 -19.62
N LYS A 187 8.17 -9.64 -20.91
CA LYS A 187 9.49 -9.40 -21.52
C LYS A 187 9.77 -7.91 -21.70
N ARG A 188 8.74 -7.11 -21.99
CA ARG A 188 8.87 -5.67 -22.23
C ARG A 188 9.46 -4.92 -21.03
N GLN A 189 9.11 -5.34 -19.81
CA GLN A 189 9.55 -4.67 -18.60
C GLN A 189 9.78 -5.68 -17.47
N VAL A 190 10.93 -6.36 -17.51
CA VAL A 190 11.43 -7.14 -16.36
C VAL A 190 11.82 -6.17 -15.24
N PRO A 191 11.13 -6.18 -14.08
CA PRO A 191 11.43 -5.27 -12.98
C PRO A 191 12.83 -5.55 -12.42
N TYR A 192 13.50 -4.48 -11.96
CA TYR A 192 14.68 -4.63 -11.13
C TYR A 192 14.33 -5.36 -9.82
N ARG A 193 15.37 -5.90 -9.17
CA ARG A 193 15.22 -6.52 -7.86
C ARG A 193 15.87 -5.65 -6.79
N ILE A 194 15.18 -5.54 -5.67
CA ILE A 194 15.57 -4.71 -4.53
C ILE A 194 15.76 -5.54 -3.25
N TYR A 195 15.43 -6.83 -3.31
CA TYR A 195 15.66 -7.79 -2.22
C TYR A 195 16.15 -9.13 -2.74
N ALA A 196 16.89 -9.85 -1.88
CA ALA A 196 17.22 -11.24 -2.13
C ALA A 196 15.95 -12.11 -2.07
N PRO A 197 15.85 -13.15 -2.92
CA PRO A 197 14.72 -14.08 -2.89
C PRO A 197 14.54 -14.72 -1.51
N GLY A 198 13.30 -14.78 -1.04
CA GLY A 198 12.91 -15.41 0.22
C GLY A 198 13.08 -14.55 1.48
N THR A 199 13.70 -13.36 1.40
CA THR A 199 14.07 -12.61 2.62
C THR A 199 13.07 -11.53 3.05
N THR A 200 12.29 -11.01 2.10
CA THR A 200 11.45 -9.82 2.32
C THR A 200 10.13 -9.97 1.56
N PRO A 201 8.97 -9.71 2.21
CA PRO A 201 7.70 -9.76 1.51
C PRO A 201 7.55 -8.46 0.71
N ALA A 202 7.48 -8.55 -0.61
CA ALA A 202 7.23 -7.46 -1.52
C ALA A 202 6.22 -7.94 -2.56
N TYR A 203 4.94 -7.69 -2.27
CA TYR A 203 3.83 -8.03 -3.15
C TYR A 203 4.11 -7.66 -4.61
N SER A 204 3.87 -8.59 -5.54
CA SER A 204 4.23 -8.40 -6.94
C SER A 204 3.20 -8.99 -7.89
N ASN A 205 2.55 -8.11 -8.66
CA ASN A 205 1.67 -8.51 -9.77
C ASN A 205 2.48 -9.11 -10.93
N TYR A 206 3.69 -8.60 -11.18
CA TYR A 206 4.63 -9.16 -12.13
C TYR A 206 4.97 -10.60 -11.77
N GLY A 207 5.32 -10.86 -10.50
CA GLY A 207 5.63 -12.21 -10.01
C GLY A 207 4.49 -13.21 -10.20
N THR A 208 3.24 -12.83 -9.93
CA THR A 208 2.09 -13.71 -10.19
C THR A 208 1.84 -13.92 -11.68
N SER A 209 1.98 -12.88 -12.50
CA SER A 209 1.79 -13.00 -13.95
C SER A 209 2.87 -13.82 -14.59
N LEU A 210 4.10 -13.74 -14.08
CA LEU A 210 5.20 -14.61 -14.46
C LEU A 210 4.89 -16.08 -14.16
N ALA A 211 4.29 -16.36 -12.99
CA ALA A 211 3.83 -17.70 -12.67
C ALA A 211 2.71 -18.18 -13.61
N GLY A 212 1.76 -17.31 -13.97
CA GLY A 212 0.75 -17.62 -14.97
C GLY A 212 1.34 -17.88 -16.36
N TYR A 213 2.40 -17.17 -16.74
CA TYR A 213 3.14 -17.45 -17.97
C TYR A 213 3.90 -18.77 -17.91
N ILE A 214 4.48 -19.12 -16.75
CA ILE A 214 5.08 -20.44 -16.53
C ILE A 214 4.03 -21.55 -16.70
N VAL A 215 2.80 -21.36 -16.21
CA VAL A 215 1.69 -22.31 -16.45
C VAL A 215 1.44 -22.48 -17.95
N GLU A 216 1.36 -21.38 -18.70
CA GLU A 216 1.18 -21.42 -20.16
C GLU A 216 2.31 -22.20 -20.85
N ARG A 217 3.56 -21.91 -20.46
CA ARG A 217 4.76 -22.53 -21.04
C ARG A 217 4.91 -24.00 -20.75
N VAL A 218 4.64 -24.40 -19.52
CA VAL A 218 4.80 -25.78 -19.07
C VAL A 218 3.64 -26.66 -19.53
N SER A 219 2.44 -26.10 -19.67
CA SER A 219 1.27 -26.85 -20.14
C SER A 219 1.13 -26.91 -21.66
N GLY A 220 1.68 -25.94 -22.39
CA GLY A 220 1.49 -25.77 -23.83
C GLY A 220 0.12 -25.19 -24.22
N LEU A 221 -0.70 -24.79 -23.25
CA LEU A 221 -1.98 -24.10 -23.46
C LEU A 221 -1.81 -22.61 -23.12
N SER A 222 -2.57 -21.73 -23.77
CA SER A 222 -2.63 -20.34 -23.28
C SER A 222 -3.11 -20.33 -21.82
N TYR A 223 -2.65 -19.35 -21.02
CA TYR A 223 -3.07 -19.26 -19.61
C TYR A 223 -4.60 -19.30 -19.45
N ASN A 224 -5.33 -18.59 -20.32
CA ASN A 224 -6.80 -18.56 -20.29
C ASN A 224 -7.41 -19.94 -20.58
N ASP A 225 -6.90 -20.65 -21.60
CA ASP A 225 -7.39 -22.00 -21.94
C ASP A 225 -7.10 -22.99 -20.81
N TYR A 226 -5.90 -22.92 -20.20
CA TYR A 226 -5.54 -23.79 -19.09
C TYR A 226 -6.52 -23.62 -17.92
N VAL A 227 -6.76 -22.37 -17.49
CA VAL A 227 -7.65 -22.08 -16.36
C VAL A 227 -9.10 -22.46 -16.67
N GLU A 228 -9.60 -22.18 -17.88
CA GLU A 228 -10.95 -22.56 -18.28
C GLU A 228 -11.13 -24.09 -18.25
N ARG A 229 -10.16 -24.85 -18.75
CA ARG A 229 -10.23 -26.31 -18.85
C ARG A 229 -9.96 -27.03 -17.52
N HIS A 230 -9.00 -26.55 -16.73
CA HIS A 230 -8.49 -27.28 -15.57
C HIS A 230 -8.93 -26.72 -14.22
N ILE A 231 -9.49 -25.50 -14.18
CA ILE A 231 -10.02 -24.91 -12.95
C ILE A 231 -11.51 -24.65 -13.08
N PHE A 232 -11.93 -23.83 -14.05
CA PHE A 232 -13.32 -23.38 -14.11
C PHE A 232 -14.28 -24.51 -14.48
N ALA A 233 -13.98 -25.29 -15.53
CA ALA A 233 -14.84 -26.40 -15.91
C ALA A 233 -14.98 -27.48 -14.80
N PRO A 234 -13.89 -27.98 -14.17
CA PRO A 234 -14.01 -28.98 -13.10
C PRO A 234 -14.72 -28.48 -11.85
N ALA A 235 -14.58 -27.20 -11.50
CA ALA A 235 -15.31 -26.60 -10.38
C ALA A 235 -16.72 -26.10 -10.75
N GLY A 236 -17.15 -26.21 -12.02
CA GLY A 236 -18.45 -25.72 -12.47
C GLY A 236 -18.59 -24.18 -12.48
N MET A 237 -17.47 -23.45 -12.57
CA MET A 237 -17.43 -21.98 -12.59
C MET A 237 -17.75 -21.41 -13.98
N THR A 238 -18.98 -21.60 -14.43
CA THR A 238 -19.40 -21.32 -15.82
C THR A 238 -19.49 -19.83 -16.16
N ARG A 239 -19.53 -18.93 -15.17
CA ARG A 239 -19.59 -17.47 -15.33
C ARG A 239 -18.26 -16.78 -14.98
N SER A 240 -17.18 -17.54 -15.02
CA SER A 240 -15.83 -17.07 -14.74
C SER A 240 -14.97 -17.00 -15.99
N THR A 241 -14.11 -15.99 -16.09
CA THR A 241 -13.14 -15.87 -17.18
C THR A 241 -11.98 -14.95 -16.82
N PHE A 242 -10.83 -15.16 -17.48
CA PHE A 242 -9.72 -14.22 -17.54
C PHE A 242 -9.63 -13.52 -18.91
N ARG A 243 -10.49 -13.86 -19.88
CA ARG A 243 -10.43 -13.33 -21.23
C ARG A 243 -10.78 -11.85 -21.29
N GLN A 244 -9.99 -11.11 -22.06
CA GLN A 244 -10.09 -9.69 -22.27
C GLN A 244 -10.01 -9.40 -23.79
N PRO A 245 -10.98 -8.70 -24.40
CA PRO A 245 -12.23 -8.22 -23.81
C PRO A 245 -13.13 -9.36 -23.31
N LEU A 246 -14.13 -9.02 -22.49
CA LEU A 246 -15.03 -10.00 -21.89
C LEU A 246 -15.79 -10.79 -22.98
N PRO A 247 -15.89 -12.14 -22.89
CA PRO A 247 -16.64 -12.95 -23.85
C PRO A 247 -18.09 -12.50 -23.99
N ALA A 248 -18.64 -12.55 -25.21
CA ALA A 248 -19.98 -12.05 -25.52
C ALA A 248 -21.08 -12.57 -24.56
N ARG A 249 -21.00 -13.86 -24.20
CA ARG A 249 -21.95 -14.50 -23.26
C ARG A 249 -21.95 -13.92 -21.83
N LEU A 250 -20.87 -13.25 -21.42
CA LEU A 250 -20.73 -12.65 -20.09
C LEU A 250 -20.94 -11.14 -20.09
N GLN A 251 -20.89 -10.47 -21.26
CA GLN A 251 -21.09 -9.02 -21.36
C GLN A 251 -22.41 -8.53 -20.74
N PRO A 252 -23.57 -9.18 -20.97
CA PRO A 252 -24.84 -8.76 -20.35
C PRO A 252 -24.87 -8.94 -18.83
N LEU A 253 -24.01 -9.81 -18.30
CA LEU A 253 -23.97 -10.17 -16.88
C LEU A 253 -23.01 -9.29 -16.08
N MET A 254 -22.08 -8.61 -16.75
CA MET A 254 -21.07 -7.78 -16.11
C MET A 254 -21.70 -6.63 -15.33
N ALA A 255 -21.29 -6.46 -14.08
CA ALA A 255 -21.59 -5.25 -13.33
C ALA A 255 -20.77 -4.08 -13.89
N ASN A 256 -21.38 -2.91 -14.00
CA ASN A 256 -20.65 -1.69 -14.29
C ASN A 256 -19.84 -1.29 -13.06
N GLY A 257 -18.62 -0.78 -13.28
CA GLY A 257 -17.75 -0.31 -12.20
C GLY A 257 -17.89 1.20 -11.98
N TYR A 258 -17.85 1.65 -10.73
CA TYR A 258 -18.06 3.04 -10.36
C TYR A 258 -16.97 3.58 -9.41
N MET A 259 -16.64 4.87 -9.52
CA MET A 259 -15.94 5.57 -8.44
C MET A 259 -16.92 5.89 -7.29
N LEU A 260 -18.09 6.42 -7.66
CA LEU A 260 -19.22 6.70 -6.78
C LEU A 260 -20.47 6.10 -7.42
N GLY A 261 -21.33 5.46 -6.62
CA GLY A 261 -22.57 4.85 -7.10
C GLY A 261 -23.52 5.86 -7.75
N SER A 262 -23.54 7.09 -7.25
CA SER A 262 -24.27 8.23 -7.85
C SER A 262 -23.65 8.76 -9.15
N GLY A 263 -22.44 8.32 -9.49
CA GLY A 263 -21.69 8.76 -10.66
C GLY A 263 -21.99 7.96 -11.94
N LYS A 264 -21.26 8.29 -13.01
CA LYS A 264 -21.28 7.52 -14.26
C LYS A 264 -20.40 6.27 -14.11
N PRO A 265 -20.74 5.16 -14.81
CA PRO A 265 -19.88 4.00 -14.82
C PRO A 265 -18.54 4.35 -15.49
N GLY A 266 -17.45 3.85 -14.91
CA GLY A 266 -16.12 3.93 -15.51
C GLY A 266 -15.97 2.92 -16.66
N PRO A 267 -14.97 3.11 -17.54
CA PRO A 267 -14.67 2.16 -18.60
C PRO A 267 -14.23 0.80 -18.03
N PHE A 268 -14.41 -0.26 -18.82
CA PHE A 268 -13.90 -1.58 -18.47
C PHE A 268 -12.38 -1.60 -18.55
N GLU A 269 -11.73 -1.66 -17.39
CA GLU A 269 -10.27 -1.73 -17.27
C GLU A 269 -9.75 -3.08 -17.80
N LEU A 270 -8.77 -3.03 -18.69
CA LEU A 270 -8.07 -4.20 -19.21
C LEU A 270 -6.68 -4.28 -18.59
N SER A 271 -6.19 -5.48 -18.30
CA SER A 271 -4.87 -5.70 -17.68
C SER A 271 -3.94 -6.53 -18.56
N SER A 272 -2.74 -6.01 -18.82
CA SER A 272 -1.64 -6.72 -19.49
C SER A 272 -1.09 -7.85 -18.61
N LEU A 273 -1.24 -7.74 -17.29
CA LEU A 273 -0.83 -8.73 -16.29
C LEU A 273 -2.02 -9.61 -15.87
N THR A 274 -2.66 -10.23 -16.88
CA THR A 274 -3.93 -10.95 -16.77
C THR A 274 -4.03 -11.90 -15.56
N PRO A 275 -3.07 -12.82 -15.31
CA PRO A 275 -3.16 -13.76 -14.18
C PRO A 275 -3.22 -13.07 -12.81
N SER A 276 -2.64 -11.88 -12.68
CA SER A 276 -2.55 -11.21 -11.39
C SER A 276 -3.85 -10.54 -10.93
N GLY A 277 -4.78 -10.22 -11.84
CA GLY A 277 -5.91 -9.36 -11.45
C GLY A 277 -7.10 -9.24 -12.39
N ALA A 278 -7.09 -9.91 -13.55
CA ALA A 278 -8.09 -9.65 -14.59
C ALA A 278 -9.36 -10.52 -14.50
N MET A 279 -9.43 -11.49 -13.58
CA MET A 279 -10.56 -12.41 -13.52
C MET A 279 -11.87 -11.65 -13.30
N ALA A 280 -12.90 -12.08 -14.01
CA ALA A 280 -14.28 -11.72 -13.76
C ALA A 280 -15.05 -13.00 -13.37
N ALA A 281 -15.87 -12.94 -12.33
CA ALA A 281 -16.66 -14.08 -11.84
C ALA A 281 -17.94 -13.63 -11.11
N SER A 282 -18.94 -14.51 -11.03
CA SER A 282 -20.14 -14.30 -10.20
C SER A 282 -19.95 -14.78 -8.77
N GLY A 283 -20.86 -14.41 -7.87
CA GLY A 283 -20.86 -14.90 -6.49
C GLY A 283 -20.96 -16.41 -6.39
N ALA A 284 -21.86 -17.02 -7.18
CA ALA A 284 -22.04 -18.46 -7.24
C ALA A 284 -20.78 -19.22 -7.64
N ASP A 285 -20.02 -18.70 -8.62
CA ASP A 285 -18.77 -19.32 -9.04
C ASP A 285 -17.69 -19.23 -7.96
N MET A 286 -17.59 -18.10 -7.26
CA MET A 286 -16.68 -17.98 -6.13
C MET A 286 -17.09 -18.88 -4.95
N ALA A 287 -18.39 -19.16 -4.78
CA ALA A 287 -18.88 -20.17 -3.84
C ALA A 287 -18.31 -21.57 -4.16
N ARG A 288 -18.38 -21.98 -5.43
CA ARG A 288 -17.84 -23.27 -5.92
C ARG A 288 -16.33 -23.36 -5.70
N PHE A 289 -15.60 -22.28 -5.97
CA PHE A 289 -14.16 -22.22 -5.70
C PHE A 289 -13.84 -22.37 -4.20
N MET A 290 -14.56 -21.67 -3.32
CA MET A 290 -14.39 -21.82 -1.87
C MET A 290 -14.69 -23.26 -1.42
N ILE A 291 -15.78 -23.86 -1.90
CA ILE A 291 -16.16 -25.24 -1.57
C ILE A 291 -15.07 -26.22 -1.98
N ALA A 292 -14.49 -26.08 -3.18
CA ALA A 292 -13.39 -26.94 -3.63
C ALA A 292 -12.18 -26.89 -2.69
N HIS A 293 -11.76 -25.70 -2.25
CA HIS A 293 -10.63 -25.58 -1.31
C HIS A 293 -10.97 -26.10 0.10
N LEU A 294 -12.20 -25.85 0.58
CA LEU A 294 -12.67 -26.38 1.87
C LEU A 294 -12.83 -27.91 1.87
N ASP A 295 -13.04 -28.51 0.70
CA ASP A 295 -13.04 -29.96 0.47
C ASP A 295 -11.64 -30.50 0.12
N LYS A 296 -10.59 -29.97 0.78
CA LYS A 296 -9.19 -30.38 0.62
C LYS A 296 -8.71 -30.38 -0.84
N GLY A 297 -9.14 -29.39 -1.62
CA GLY A 297 -8.79 -29.27 -3.03
C GLY A 297 -9.84 -29.77 -4.00
N GLY A 298 -10.84 -30.55 -3.56
CA GLY A 298 -12.01 -30.95 -4.34
C GLY A 298 -11.68 -31.40 -5.77
N PRO A 299 -12.42 -30.97 -6.81
CA PRO A 299 -12.12 -31.33 -8.20
C PRO A 299 -10.87 -30.64 -8.76
N LEU A 300 -10.14 -29.85 -7.96
CA LEU A 300 -9.02 -29.01 -8.43
C LEU A 300 -7.65 -29.58 -8.09
N LEU A 301 -7.48 -30.16 -6.90
CA LEU A 301 -6.19 -30.62 -6.37
C LEU A 301 -6.38 -31.89 -5.53
N LYS A 302 -5.36 -32.75 -5.46
CA LYS A 302 -5.33 -33.84 -4.47
C LYS A 302 -5.24 -33.26 -3.04
N PRO A 303 -5.76 -33.97 -2.02
CA PRO A 303 -5.69 -33.55 -0.62
C PRO A 303 -4.29 -33.19 -0.14
N ALA A 304 -3.26 -33.95 -0.52
CA ALA A 304 -1.88 -33.67 -0.13
C ALA A 304 -1.36 -32.36 -0.75
N THR A 305 -1.70 -32.09 -2.01
CA THR A 305 -1.34 -30.85 -2.72
C THR A 305 -2.05 -29.64 -2.12
N ALA A 306 -3.33 -29.77 -1.79
CA ALA A 306 -4.10 -28.72 -1.12
C ALA A 306 -3.52 -28.41 0.27
N ALA A 307 -3.20 -29.44 1.06
CA ALA A 307 -2.53 -29.26 2.36
C ALA A 307 -1.16 -28.58 2.19
N GLN A 308 -0.36 -28.97 1.21
CA GLN A 308 0.91 -28.28 0.92
C GLN A 308 0.70 -26.80 0.59
N MET A 309 -0.32 -26.49 -0.22
CA MET A 309 -0.67 -25.11 -0.60
C MET A 309 -1.10 -24.27 0.61
N HIS A 310 -1.91 -24.86 1.49
CA HIS A 310 -2.53 -24.20 2.62
C HIS A 310 -1.57 -24.06 3.82
N ASP A 311 -0.78 -25.08 4.13
CA ASP A 311 -0.06 -25.19 5.41
C ASP A 311 1.42 -24.79 5.33
N THR A 312 1.98 -24.65 4.12
CA THR A 312 3.32 -24.09 3.94
C THR A 312 3.30 -22.57 4.12
N VAL A 313 3.41 -22.10 5.36
CA VAL A 313 3.30 -20.67 5.71
C VAL A 313 4.67 -20.03 5.98
N LEU A 314 5.01 -18.98 5.23
CA LEU A 314 6.17 -18.13 5.48
C LEU A 314 5.79 -16.95 6.40
N ARG A 315 6.44 -16.84 7.57
CA ARG A 315 6.29 -15.72 8.51
C ARG A 315 7.60 -14.96 8.67
N LEU A 316 7.64 -13.73 8.14
CA LEU A 316 8.85 -12.89 8.20
C LEU A 316 8.90 -11.96 9.42
N VAL A 317 7.75 -11.76 10.09
CA VAL A 317 7.65 -11.03 11.36
C VAL A 317 6.71 -11.79 12.31
N PRO A 318 7.15 -12.90 12.93
CA PRO A 318 6.35 -13.60 13.94
C PRO A 318 6.00 -12.69 15.14
N PRO A 319 4.86 -12.88 15.83
CA PRO A 319 3.84 -13.93 15.62
C PRO A 319 2.72 -13.50 14.66
N LEU A 320 2.96 -12.52 13.78
CA LEU A 320 1.96 -12.02 12.85
C LEU A 320 1.60 -13.05 11.79
N ASN A 321 0.51 -12.77 11.07
CA ASN A 321 0.06 -13.56 9.93
C ASN A 321 1.17 -13.80 8.89
N GLY A 322 1.17 -14.99 8.29
CA GLY A 322 2.10 -15.36 7.23
C GLY A 322 1.47 -15.43 5.83
N MET A 323 2.32 -15.74 4.86
CA MET A 323 1.92 -16.04 3.48
C MET A 323 2.02 -17.54 3.27
N ALA A 324 0.88 -18.20 3.04
CA ALA A 324 0.86 -19.57 2.53
C ALA A 324 1.29 -19.59 1.05
N LEU A 325 1.18 -20.73 0.36
CA LEU A 325 1.43 -20.75 -1.08
C LEU A 325 0.24 -20.14 -1.82
N GLY A 326 0.22 -18.80 -1.87
CA GLY A 326 -0.76 -18.00 -2.59
C GLY A 326 -1.88 -17.41 -1.74
N PHE A 327 -2.14 -17.93 -0.54
CA PHE A 327 -3.13 -17.39 0.40
C PHE A 327 -2.48 -16.55 1.50
N TYR A 328 -3.13 -15.47 1.89
CA TYR A 328 -2.82 -14.77 3.13
C TYR A 328 -3.37 -15.57 4.29
N GLU A 329 -2.53 -15.91 5.26
CA GLU A 329 -3.03 -16.34 6.56
C GLU A 329 -3.71 -15.16 7.26
N GLN A 330 -4.79 -15.44 7.98
CA GLN A 330 -5.41 -14.52 8.92
C GLN A 330 -5.66 -15.28 10.22
N ASN A 331 -5.23 -14.69 11.34
CA ASN A 331 -5.69 -15.10 12.65
C ASN A 331 -6.77 -14.12 13.13
N ILE A 332 -7.99 -14.62 13.28
CA ILE A 332 -9.14 -13.84 13.74
C ILE A 332 -9.90 -14.67 14.80
N ASN A 333 -10.11 -14.09 15.98
CA ASN A 333 -10.79 -14.77 17.09
C ASN A 333 -10.20 -16.15 17.46
N GLY A 334 -8.88 -16.29 17.36
CA GLY A 334 -8.20 -17.57 17.61
C GLY A 334 -8.42 -18.63 16.53
N ARG A 335 -9.12 -18.28 15.44
CA ARG A 335 -9.31 -19.11 14.25
C ARG A 335 -8.31 -18.73 13.18
N ARG A 336 -7.84 -19.75 12.46
CA ARG A 336 -7.05 -19.57 11.26
C ARG A 336 -7.99 -19.48 10.06
N ALA A 337 -7.85 -18.44 9.27
CA ALA A 337 -8.44 -18.34 7.95
C ALA A 337 -7.35 -18.21 6.89
N LEU A 338 -7.63 -18.74 5.71
CA LEU A 338 -6.89 -18.45 4.49
C LEU A 338 -7.68 -17.44 3.69
N SER A 339 -7.01 -16.40 3.19
CA SER A 339 -7.70 -15.28 2.58
C SER A 339 -6.98 -14.69 1.39
N HIS A 340 -7.72 -13.87 0.65
CA HIS A 340 -7.15 -12.90 -0.26
C HIS A 340 -8.11 -11.71 -0.40
N ALA A 341 -7.55 -10.53 -0.66
CA ALA A 341 -8.31 -9.34 -1.01
C ALA A 341 -7.92 -8.85 -2.41
N GLY A 342 -8.84 -8.16 -3.06
CA GLY A 342 -8.66 -7.58 -4.39
C GLY A 342 -9.20 -6.17 -4.45
N ASP A 343 -8.41 -5.27 -5.02
CA ASP A 343 -8.80 -3.89 -5.27
C ASP A 343 -8.35 -3.51 -6.68
N SER A 344 -9.28 -3.02 -7.49
CA SER A 344 -9.03 -2.26 -8.71
C SER A 344 -9.64 -0.88 -8.56
N LEU A 345 -9.61 -0.05 -9.62
CA LEU A 345 -10.18 1.30 -9.56
C LEU A 345 -11.66 1.31 -9.14
N ASN A 346 -12.44 0.34 -9.64
CA ASN A 346 -13.90 0.32 -9.52
C ASN A 346 -14.47 -0.95 -8.87
N PHE A 347 -13.64 -1.96 -8.59
CA PHE A 347 -14.08 -3.24 -8.05
C PHE A 347 -13.25 -3.66 -6.84
N HIS A 348 -13.93 -4.18 -5.82
CA HIS A 348 -13.31 -4.49 -4.53
C HIS A 348 -13.86 -5.82 -4.02
N SER A 349 -13.00 -6.82 -3.85
CA SER A 349 -13.38 -8.19 -3.50
C SER A 349 -12.60 -8.69 -2.29
N GLN A 350 -13.18 -9.59 -1.50
CA GLN A 350 -12.51 -10.24 -0.38
C GLN A 350 -13.05 -11.66 -0.23
N LEU A 351 -12.18 -12.59 0.15
CA LEU A 351 -12.50 -14.00 0.34
C LEU A 351 -11.74 -14.54 1.54
N TRP A 352 -12.43 -15.17 2.48
CA TRP A 352 -11.87 -15.93 3.60
C TRP A 352 -12.45 -17.35 3.57
N ILE A 353 -11.61 -18.35 3.75
CA ILE A 353 -12.00 -19.72 4.05
C ILE A 353 -11.40 -20.11 5.40
N PHE A 354 -12.18 -20.84 6.20
CA PHE A 354 -11.84 -21.41 7.50
C PHE A 354 -11.82 -22.94 7.31
N PRO A 355 -10.68 -23.54 6.93
CA PRO A 355 -10.61 -24.96 6.60
C PRO A 355 -11.09 -25.86 7.75
N GLU A 356 -10.72 -25.53 8.98
CA GLU A 356 -11.06 -26.29 10.19
C GLU A 356 -12.57 -26.28 10.47
N GLU A 357 -13.23 -25.15 10.27
CA GLU A 357 -14.68 -25.00 10.47
C GLU A 357 -15.51 -25.32 9.21
N LYS A 358 -14.87 -25.61 8.07
CA LYS A 358 -15.52 -25.81 6.76
C LYS A 358 -16.44 -24.66 6.35
N VAL A 359 -16.04 -23.43 6.66
CA VAL A 359 -16.81 -22.21 6.37
C VAL A 359 -16.03 -21.31 5.41
N GLY A 360 -16.73 -20.69 4.47
CA GLY A 360 -16.15 -19.67 3.60
C GLY A 360 -17.07 -18.47 3.45
N ILE A 361 -16.49 -17.28 3.35
CA ILE A 361 -17.20 -16.03 3.09
C ILE A 361 -16.50 -15.26 1.98
N TYR A 362 -17.28 -14.77 1.04
CA TYR A 362 -16.84 -13.97 -0.10
C TYR A 362 -17.72 -12.74 -0.26
N MET A 363 -17.12 -11.63 -0.67
CA MET A 363 -17.81 -10.39 -1.03
C MET A 363 -17.15 -9.77 -2.24
N SER A 364 -17.95 -9.14 -3.10
CA SER A 364 -17.45 -8.20 -4.11
C SER A 364 -18.36 -6.99 -4.27
N MET A 365 -17.77 -5.83 -4.50
CA MET A 365 -18.44 -4.54 -4.71
C MET A 365 -18.02 -3.96 -6.07
N ASN A 366 -18.92 -3.22 -6.70
CA ASN A 366 -18.66 -2.51 -7.97
C ASN A 366 -18.54 -0.99 -7.81
N ALA A 367 -18.16 -0.52 -6.62
CA ALA A 367 -17.84 0.89 -6.41
C ALA A 367 -16.76 1.09 -5.33
N ALA A 368 -15.89 2.09 -5.51
CA ALA A 368 -15.00 2.57 -4.45
C ALA A 368 -15.80 3.26 -3.33
N GLY A 369 -16.76 4.10 -3.73
CA GLY A 369 -17.62 4.87 -2.84
C GLY A 369 -16.92 6.09 -2.23
N THR A 370 -17.68 6.90 -1.52
CA THR A 370 -17.20 8.14 -0.88
C THR A 370 -16.02 7.82 0.04
N GLN A 371 -14.89 8.49 -0.17
CA GLN A 371 -13.65 8.26 0.59
C GLN A 371 -13.16 6.79 0.57
N ASN A 372 -13.43 6.04 -0.50
CA ASN A 372 -13.04 4.63 -0.65
C ASN A 372 -13.62 3.71 0.45
N VAL A 373 -14.88 3.94 0.82
CA VAL A 373 -15.61 3.20 1.87
C VAL A 373 -15.76 1.69 1.61
N SER A 374 -15.54 1.22 0.38
CA SER A 374 -15.55 -0.21 0.05
C SER A 374 -14.55 -1.04 0.86
N GLY A 375 -13.38 -0.47 1.19
CA GLY A 375 -12.40 -1.09 2.08
C GLY A 375 -12.95 -1.29 3.50
N PRO A 376 -13.35 -0.20 4.20
CA PRO A 376 -14.00 -0.27 5.51
C PRO A 376 -15.23 -1.19 5.58
N ILE A 377 -16.09 -1.21 4.56
CA ILE A 377 -17.28 -2.08 4.53
C ILE A 377 -16.87 -3.55 4.52
N ARG A 378 -15.93 -3.93 3.63
CA ARG A 378 -15.41 -5.31 3.58
C ARG A 378 -14.73 -5.69 4.90
N ALA A 379 -13.85 -4.84 5.42
CA ALA A 379 -13.15 -5.11 6.68
C ALA A 379 -14.12 -5.35 7.84
N TYR A 380 -15.12 -4.48 7.99
CA TYR A 380 -16.17 -4.64 9.01
C TYR A 380 -16.97 -5.93 8.80
N LEU A 381 -17.44 -6.21 7.58
CA LEU A 381 -18.28 -7.38 7.32
C LEU A 381 -17.57 -8.68 7.73
N PHE A 382 -16.30 -8.84 7.36
CA PHE A 382 -15.55 -10.07 7.65
C PHE A 382 -15.19 -10.19 9.13
N GLU A 383 -14.83 -9.08 9.79
CA GLU A 383 -14.58 -9.08 11.23
C GLU A 383 -15.86 -9.37 12.03
N ALA A 384 -16.97 -8.70 11.69
CA ALA A 384 -18.26 -8.91 12.33
C ALA A 384 -18.82 -10.32 12.08
N PHE A 385 -18.55 -10.92 10.90
CA PHE A 385 -18.87 -12.33 10.65
C PHE A 385 -18.12 -13.25 11.62
N ALA A 386 -16.81 -13.03 11.80
CA ALA A 386 -16.01 -13.81 12.74
C ALA A 386 -16.47 -13.60 14.19
N ASP A 387 -16.82 -12.37 14.59
CA ASP A 387 -17.35 -12.09 15.93
C ASP A 387 -18.69 -12.75 16.20
N ARG A 388 -19.55 -12.75 15.18
CA ARG A 388 -20.89 -13.32 15.31
C ARG A 388 -20.86 -14.84 15.48
N TYR A 389 -20.01 -15.54 14.73
CA TYR A 389 -20.08 -17.01 14.65
C TYR A 389 -18.88 -17.74 15.24
N PHE A 390 -17.76 -17.05 15.46
CA PHE A 390 -16.58 -17.57 16.12
C PHE A 390 -16.16 -16.62 17.25
N PRO A 391 -17.04 -16.33 18.23
CA PRO A 391 -16.69 -15.42 19.31
C PRO A 391 -15.53 -15.98 20.13
N PHE A 392 -14.63 -15.10 20.55
CA PHE A 392 -13.47 -15.47 21.33
C PHE A 392 -13.27 -14.50 22.49
N ALA A 393 -12.94 -15.04 23.66
CA ALA A 393 -12.50 -14.24 24.79
C ALA A 393 -11.01 -13.92 24.63
N GLN A 394 -10.72 -12.68 24.24
CA GLN A 394 -9.35 -12.22 24.07
C GLN A 394 -8.55 -12.33 25.37
N ARG A 395 -7.45 -13.09 25.34
CA ARG A 395 -6.52 -13.25 26.46
C ARG A 395 -5.14 -12.84 26.01
N ASP A 396 -4.76 -11.63 26.41
CA ASP A 396 -3.46 -11.08 26.10
C ASP A 396 -2.50 -11.21 27.27
N GLY A 397 -1.22 -11.37 26.94
CA GLY A 397 -0.16 -11.11 27.90
C GLY A 397 -0.06 -9.63 28.23
N ARG A 398 0.89 -9.29 29.10
CA ARG A 398 1.14 -7.91 29.50
C ARG A 398 2.63 -7.69 29.66
N VAL A 399 3.10 -6.58 29.13
CA VAL A 399 4.43 -6.03 29.42
C VAL A 399 4.27 -4.88 30.41
N ASP A 400 5.19 -4.73 31.35
CA ASP A 400 5.14 -3.63 32.31
C ASP A 400 5.30 -2.28 31.59
N ALA A 401 4.78 -1.21 32.20
CA ALA A 401 4.71 0.09 31.54
C ALA A 401 6.09 0.74 31.30
N ALA A 402 7.11 0.41 32.09
CA ALA A 402 8.45 0.98 31.89
C ALA A 402 9.11 0.34 30.68
N THR A 403 9.14 -0.99 30.61
CA THR A 403 9.64 -1.77 29.48
C THR A 403 8.86 -1.44 28.20
N ALA A 404 7.54 -1.36 28.28
CA ALA A 404 6.73 -1.06 27.09
C ALA A 404 7.02 0.34 26.50
N ARG A 405 7.30 1.34 27.36
CA ARG A 405 7.74 2.67 26.91
C ARG A 405 9.14 2.65 26.29
N GLU A 406 10.03 1.80 26.80
CA GLU A 406 11.35 1.61 26.19
C GLU A 406 11.24 0.98 24.80
N HIS A 407 10.48 -0.10 24.65
CA HIS A 407 10.25 -0.73 23.35
C HIS A 407 9.56 0.24 22.36
N ALA A 408 8.58 1.02 22.83
CA ALA A 408 7.96 2.06 22.02
C ALA A 408 8.96 3.14 21.56
N ARG A 409 9.91 3.56 22.42
CA ARG A 409 11.00 4.47 22.04
C ARG A 409 11.90 3.86 20.97
N MET A 410 12.22 2.57 21.06
CA MET A 410 13.05 1.87 20.07
C MET A 410 12.39 1.80 18.68
N MET A 411 11.05 1.78 18.65
CA MET A 411 10.24 1.83 17.43
C MET A 411 10.24 3.20 16.76
N VAL A 412 10.53 4.31 17.47
CA VAL A 412 10.50 5.66 16.89
C VAL A 412 11.47 5.76 15.71
N GLY A 413 10.94 6.21 14.57
CA GLY A 413 11.73 6.29 13.35
C GLY A 413 10.91 6.45 12.08
N THR A 414 11.63 6.40 10.96
CA THR A 414 11.07 6.44 9.61
C THR A 414 11.31 5.10 8.94
N TYR A 415 10.30 4.59 8.25
CA TYR A 415 10.27 3.25 7.67
C TYR A 415 9.76 3.27 6.23
N ASN A 416 10.41 2.49 5.36
CA ASN A 416 9.97 2.23 3.99
C ASN A 416 9.06 1.00 3.98
N LYS A 417 7.96 1.07 3.23
CA LYS A 417 7.23 -0.15 2.86
C LYS A 417 8.15 -1.03 2.02
N THR A 418 8.15 -2.34 2.26
CA THR A 418 8.93 -3.29 1.46
C THR A 418 8.44 -3.36 0.02
N ARG A 419 7.15 -3.13 -0.22
CA ARG A 419 6.57 -2.87 -1.54
C ARG A 419 6.57 -1.36 -1.81
N ARG A 420 7.37 -0.91 -2.77
CA ARG A 420 7.49 0.51 -3.15
C ARG A 420 8.15 0.64 -4.53
N LEU A 421 8.14 1.86 -5.05
CA LEU A 421 8.86 2.27 -6.25
C LEU A 421 10.27 2.70 -5.85
N GLU A 422 11.28 1.90 -6.18
CA GLU A 422 12.65 2.12 -5.68
C GLU A 422 13.64 2.51 -6.77
N THR A 423 13.54 1.97 -7.99
CA THR A 423 14.60 2.13 -8.99
C THR A 423 14.36 3.21 -10.03
N SER A 424 13.17 3.81 -10.03
CA SER A 424 12.77 4.84 -11.01
C SER A 424 12.55 6.21 -10.36
N PHE A 425 12.36 7.26 -11.18
CA PHE A 425 12.04 8.61 -10.69
C PHE A 425 10.75 8.65 -9.84
N LEU A 426 9.86 7.66 -9.98
CA LEU A 426 8.68 7.54 -9.12
C LEU A 426 9.04 7.28 -7.66
N LYS A 427 10.28 6.91 -7.33
CA LYS A 427 10.80 6.93 -5.96
C LYS A 427 10.62 8.28 -5.30
N ALA A 428 10.60 9.39 -6.04
CA ALA A 428 10.28 10.71 -5.50
C ALA A 428 8.94 10.76 -4.75
N MET A 429 7.98 9.87 -5.05
CA MET A 429 6.75 9.73 -4.27
C MET A 429 7.00 9.30 -2.82
N GLU A 430 8.11 8.59 -2.54
CA GLU A 430 8.50 8.21 -1.18
C GLU A 430 8.91 9.40 -0.31
N LEU A 431 9.17 10.59 -0.89
CA LEU A 431 9.34 11.83 -0.11
C LEU A 431 8.13 12.17 0.76
N ALA A 432 6.94 11.70 0.36
CA ALA A 432 5.70 11.77 1.12
C ALA A 432 5.18 10.39 1.58
N GLY A 433 5.72 9.30 1.04
CA GLY A 433 5.23 7.93 1.23
C GLY A 433 5.81 7.15 2.43
N GLN A 434 6.87 7.67 3.06
CA GLN A 434 7.51 7.01 4.21
C GLN A 434 6.60 6.94 5.44
N THR A 435 6.61 5.78 6.09
CA THR A 435 5.87 5.54 7.33
C THR A 435 6.66 6.08 8.51
N LYS A 436 5.98 6.80 9.40
CA LYS A 436 6.58 7.38 10.61
C LYS A 436 5.95 6.74 11.83
N VAL A 437 6.81 6.31 12.74
CA VAL A 437 6.43 5.86 14.07
C VAL A 437 6.91 6.90 15.07
N PHE A 438 6.00 7.34 15.93
CA PHE A 438 6.23 8.35 16.96
C PHE A 438 5.54 7.92 18.26
N LEU A 439 5.87 8.61 19.35
CA LEU A 439 5.23 8.38 20.64
C LEU A 439 3.96 9.20 20.74
N ASP A 440 2.93 8.63 21.37
CA ASP A 440 1.79 9.40 21.86
C ASP A 440 2.11 10.08 23.21
N SER A 441 1.13 10.80 23.76
CA SER A 441 1.25 11.50 25.05
C SER A 441 1.51 10.58 26.24
N ASP A 442 1.13 9.31 26.12
CA ASP A 442 1.26 8.30 27.19
C ASP A 442 2.60 7.53 27.06
N GLY A 443 3.39 7.83 26.02
CA GLY A 443 4.62 7.12 25.68
C GLY A 443 4.39 5.80 24.92
N GLY A 444 3.17 5.57 24.43
CA GLY A 444 2.80 4.45 23.56
C GLY A 444 3.11 4.72 22.09
N ILE A 445 2.91 3.70 21.25
CA ILE A 445 3.18 3.79 19.81
C ILE A 445 2.03 4.48 19.09
N ARG A 446 2.37 5.42 18.22
CA ARG A 446 1.47 5.92 17.18
C ARG A 446 2.18 5.89 15.84
N LEU A 447 1.47 5.46 14.80
CA LEU A 447 1.99 5.40 13.45
C LEU A 447 0.96 5.94 12.45
N ASN A 448 1.46 6.53 11.36
CA ASN A 448 0.61 7.13 10.32
C ASN A 448 0.04 6.10 9.32
N ALA A 449 0.68 4.94 9.21
CA ALA A 449 0.13 3.80 8.48
C ALA A 449 -1.03 3.14 9.25
N VAL A 450 -1.89 2.38 8.56
CA VAL A 450 -2.88 1.49 9.21
C VAL A 450 -3.82 2.23 10.19
N GLN A 451 -4.52 3.25 9.68
CA GLN A 451 -5.49 4.01 10.47
C GLN A 451 -6.72 3.14 10.83
N GLY A 452 -7.39 3.51 11.92
CA GLY A 452 -8.69 2.99 12.30
C GLY A 452 -9.80 3.48 11.35
N ILE A 453 -11.02 3.02 11.60
CA ILE A 453 -12.20 3.46 10.85
C ILE A 453 -12.33 5.00 10.95
N GLY A 454 -12.54 5.68 9.82
CA GLY A 454 -12.63 7.14 9.76
C GLY A 454 -11.28 7.88 9.90
N GLY A 455 -10.15 7.18 9.75
CA GLY A 455 -8.81 7.78 9.76
C GLY A 455 -8.24 8.03 11.15
N GLN A 456 -8.91 7.54 12.20
CA GLN A 456 -8.45 7.74 13.58
C GLN A 456 -7.17 6.94 13.87
N PRO A 457 -6.21 7.50 14.60
CA PRO A 457 -5.04 6.75 15.04
C PRO A 457 -5.43 5.57 15.93
N ARG A 458 -4.85 4.39 15.70
CA ARG A 458 -5.01 3.24 16.59
C ARG A 458 -4.15 3.42 17.84
N LYS A 459 -4.70 3.07 19.01
CA LYS A 459 -3.93 2.96 20.26
C LYS A 459 -3.38 1.54 20.38
N TRP A 460 -2.12 1.40 20.76
CA TRP A 460 -1.42 0.11 20.83
C TRP A 460 -1.00 -0.21 22.26
N VAL A 461 -1.31 -1.42 22.72
CA VAL A 461 -0.94 -1.95 24.04
C VAL A 461 0.01 -3.12 23.85
N GLU A 462 1.16 -3.11 24.53
CA GLU A 462 2.13 -4.18 24.41
C GLU A 462 1.71 -5.40 25.22
N ILE A 463 1.64 -6.55 24.53
CA ILE A 463 1.13 -7.81 25.09
C ILE A 463 2.21 -8.88 25.23
N ALA A 464 3.33 -8.73 24.52
CA ALA A 464 4.56 -9.49 24.66
C ALA A 464 5.72 -8.63 24.12
N PRO A 465 7.00 -8.91 24.45
CA PRO A 465 8.12 -8.10 23.98
C PRO A 465 8.08 -7.86 22.47
N PHE A 466 8.00 -6.59 22.07
CA PHE A 466 7.89 -6.13 20.68
C PHE A 466 6.66 -6.67 19.92
N VAL A 467 5.59 -7.00 20.64
CA VAL A 467 4.28 -7.39 20.10
C VAL A 467 3.20 -6.58 20.79
N TRP A 468 2.52 -5.77 19.99
CA TRP A 468 1.42 -4.92 20.43
C TRP A 468 0.11 -5.40 19.85
N ARG A 469 -0.98 -5.08 20.55
CA ARG A 469 -2.33 -5.21 20.06
C ARG A 469 -3.03 -3.86 20.09
N GLU A 470 -3.90 -3.64 19.11
CA GLU A 470 -4.83 -2.53 19.13
C GLU A 470 -5.71 -2.56 20.38
N ALA A 471 -5.79 -1.44 21.10
CA ALA A 471 -6.65 -1.30 22.27
C ALA A 471 -8.12 -1.43 21.87
N GLY A 472 -8.83 -2.39 22.46
CA GLY A 472 -10.23 -2.68 22.12
C GLY A 472 -10.43 -3.32 20.74
N GLY A 473 -9.35 -3.66 20.04
CA GLY A 473 -9.38 -4.34 18.75
C GLY A 473 -8.54 -5.61 18.75
N LYS A 474 -8.45 -6.25 17.59
CA LYS A 474 -7.81 -7.57 17.44
C LYS A 474 -6.47 -7.52 16.70
N MET A 475 -6.25 -6.45 15.94
CA MET A 475 -5.07 -6.30 15.09
C MET A 475 -3.79 -6.28 15.93
N ARG A 476 -2.79 -7.06 15.52
CA ARG A 476 -1.46 -7.02 16.14
C ARG A 476 -0.46 -6.26 15.27
N LEU A 477 0.53 -5.70 15.95
CA LEU A 477 1.75 -5.14 15.40
C LEU A 477 2.91 -5.89 16.05
N ALA A 478 3.94 -6.25 15.28
CA ALA A 478 5.15 -6.81 15.84
C ALA A 478 6.40 -6.28 15.14
N ALA A 479 7.52 -6.28 15.87
CA ALA A 479 8.80 -5.80 15.38
C ALA A 479 9.89 -6.85 15.53
N ARG A 480 10.80 -6.87 14.55
CA ARG A 480 12.04 -7.66 14.58
C ARG A 480 13.17 -6.77 15.10
N VAL A 481 13.84 -7.27 16.13
CA VAL A 481 14.97 -6.61 16.77
C VAL A 481 16.24 -7.38 16.46
N GLU A 482 17.26 -6.69 15.98
CA GLU A 482 18.59 -7.24 15.73
C GLU A 482 19.62 -6.33 16.40
N ASN A 483 20.55 -6.90 17.17
CA ASN A 483 21.59 -6.17 17.88
C ASN A 483 21.05 -4.96 18.67
N GLY A 484 19.94 -5.16 19.39
CA GLY A 484 19.29 -4.11 20.20
C GLY A 484 18.64 -2.99 19.38
N ARG A 485 18.40 -3.17 18.08
CA ARG A 485 17.73 -2.19 17.22
C ARG A 485 16.54 -2.81 16.50
N VAL A 486 15.42 -2.10 16.48
CA VAL A 486 14.31 -2.43 15.58
C VAL A 486 14.78 -2.20 14.14
N VAL A 487 14.80 -3.26 13.35
CA VAL A 487 15.18 -3.23 11.92
C VAL A 487 13.97 -3.28 10.99
N ARG A 488 12.89 -3.92 11.45
CA ARG A 488 11.67 -4.15 10.68
C ARG A 488 10.45 -4.27 11.59
N PHE A 489 9.29 -3.85 11.13
CA PHE A 489 8.02 -4.20 11.77
C PHE A 489 6.93 -4.49 10.73
N SER A 490 5.81 -5.06 11.16
CA SER A 490 4.58 -5.13 10.35
C SER A 490 3.33 -5.20 11.24
N VAL A 491 2.17 -5.27 10.61
CA VAL A 491 0.86 -5.50 11.24
C VAL A 491 0.18 -6.72 10.63
N ASP A 492 -0.72 -7.37 11.36
CA ASP A 492 -1.40 -8.60 10.92
C ASP A 492 -2.00 -8.49 9.51
N SER A 493 -2.68 -7.38 9.21
CA SER A 493 -3.36 -7.17 7.93
C SER A 493 -2.41 -7.00 6.73
N ALA A 494 -1.14 -6.66 6.96
CA ALA A 494 -0.15 -6.40 5.91
C ALA A 494 0.97 -7.44 5.86
N SER A 495 1.31 -8.04 7.00
CA SER A 495 2.47 -8.93 7.20
C SER A 495 2.65 -10.07 6.20
N PRO A 496 1.61 -10.67 5.59
CA PRO A 496 1.82 -11.68 4.56
C PRO A 496 2.51 -11.14 3.30
N TYR A 497 2.38 -9.85 2.98
CA TYR A 497 2.80 -9.31 1.67
C TYR A 497 3.55 -7.97 1.74
N ILE A 498 3.55 -7.29 2.88
CA ILE A 498 4.27 -6.04 3.16
C ILE A 498 4.84 -6.06 4.58
N ALA A 499 6.05 -5.51 4.73
CA ALA A 499 6.63 -5.10 6.01
C ALA A 499 7.17 -3.66 5.89
N PHE A 500 7.70 -3.14 6.99
CA PHE A 500 8.24 -1.79 7.10
C PHE A 500 9.69 -1.86 7.56
N ASP A 501 10.62 -1.54 6.67
CA ASP A 501 12.07 -1.55 6.92
C ASP A 501 12.54 -0.18 7.39
N ARG A 502 13.44 -0.13 8.38
CA ARG A 502 13.97 1.14 8.86
C ARG A 502 14.74 1.87 7.76
N VAL A 503 14.42 3.15 7.56
CA VAL A 503 15.05 3.97 6.53
C VAL A 503 16.44 4.38 6.99
N PRO A 504 17.49 4.18 6.17
CA PRO A 504 18.82 4.70 6.45
C PRO A 504 18.77 6.23 6.61
N TRP A 505 19.55 6.78 7.55
CA TRP A 505 19.47 8.20 7.89
C TRP A 505 19.57 9.11 6.66
N TYR A 506 20.42 8.77 5.70
CA TYR A 506 20.68 9.57 4.50
C TYR A 506 19.52 9.57 3.46
N LEU A 507 18.49 8.74 3.63
CA LEU A 507 17.24 8.74 2.85
C LEU A 507 16.01 9.08 3.70
N SER A 508 16.19 9.47 4.96
CA SER A 508 15.07 9.76 5.86
C SER A 508 14.42 11.09 5.54
N THR A 509 13.13 11.05 5.20
CA THR A 509 12.28 12.24 5.00
C THR A 509 12.06 13.05 6.27
N ALA A 510 12.44 12.51 7.44
CA ALA A 510 12.35 13.25 8.70
C ALA A 510 13.18 14.54 8.68
N TRP A 511 14.36 14.52 8.04
CA TRP A 511 15.21 15.71 7.88
C TRP A 511 15.30 16.19 6.44
N LEU A 512 15.21 15.27 5.45
CA LEU A 512 15.31 15.65 4.03
C LEU A 512 14.17 16.56 3.60
N THR A 513 12.93 16.30 4.02
CA THR A 513 11.79 17.13 3.61
C THR A 513 11.88 18.55 4.17
N PRO A 514 12.12 18.77 5.48
CA PRO A 514 12.40 20.11 6.00
C PRO A 514 13.60 20.79 5.33
N ALA A 515 14.70 20.07 5.12
CA ALA A 515 15.88 20.60 4.45
C ALA A 515 15.58 21.02 3.01
N MET A 516 14.81 20.22 2.27
CA MET A 516 14.34 20.54 0.91
C MET A 516 13.49 21.80 0.90
N LEU A 517 12.49 21.90 1.78
CA LEU A 517 11.60 23.07 1.84
C LEU A 517 12.35 24.34 2.22
N ALA A 518 13.26 24.27 3.20
CA ALA A 518 14.14 25.38 3.56
C ALA A 518 15.06 25.77 2.39
N SER A 519 15.59 24.79 1.68
CA SER A 519 16.45 25.01 0.51
C SER A 519 15.69 25.71 -0.62
N LEU A 520 14.50 25.22 -0.96
CA LEU A 520 13.61 25.83 -1.96
C LEU A 520 13.18 27.24 -1.56
N GLY A 521 12.87 27.47 -0.28
CA GLY A 521 12.58 28.81 0.24
C GLY A 521 13.75 29.78 0.09
N ALA A 522 14.96 29.36 0.45
CA ALA A 522 16.17 30.17 0.29
C ALA A 522 16.49 30.48 -1.18
N LEU A 523 16.31 29.50 -2.07
CA LEU A 523 16.51 29.67 -3.51
C LEU A 523 15.45 30.59 -4.12
N LEU A 524 14.19 30.47 -3.71
CA LEU A 524 13.10 31.35 -4.14
C LEU A 524 13.33 32.79 -3.68
N LEU A 525 13.69 33.00 -2.41
CA LEU A 525 14.04 34.33 -1.90
C LEU A 525 15.22 34.92 -2.67
N THR A 526 16.21 34.10 -3.01
CA THR A 526 17.37 34.52 -3.82
C THR A 526 16.97 34.91 -5.24
N ALA A 527 16.07 34.15 -5.86
CA ALA A 527 15.55 34.40 -7.19
C ALA A 527 14.74 35.69 -7.24
N ILE A 528 13.87 35.94 -6.25
CA ILE A 528 13.03 37.15 -6.16
C ILE A 528 13.84 38.39 -5.76
N ALA A 529 14.79 38.25 -4.84
CA ALA A 529 15.63 39.37 -4.40
C ALA A 529 16.49 39.93 -5.54
N TRP A 530 16.78 39.13 -6.58
CA TRP A 530 17.62 39.54 -7.70
C TRP A 530 17.02 40.68 -8.54
N PRO A 531 15.81 40.55 -9.15
CA PRO A 531 15.17 41.64 -9.86
C PRO A 531 14.78 42.78 -8.93
N ALA A 532 14.34 42.50 -7.69
CA ALA A 532 14.02 43.54 -6.70
C ALA A 532 15.22 44.44 -6.40
N ALA A 533 16.40 43.86 -6.17
CA ALA A 533 17.63 44.61 -5.95
C ALA A 533 18.10 45.36 -7.22
N ALA A 534 17.82 44.83 -8.41
CA ALA A 534 18.11 45.53 -9.67
C ALA A 534 17.21 46.77 -9.85
N LEU A 535 15.91 46.64 -9.56
CA LEU A 535 14.95 47.74 -9.58
C LEU A 535 15.31 48.82 -8.55
N ALA A 536 15.66 48.42 -7.32
CA ALA A 536 16.12 49.35 -6.28
C ALA A 536 17.39 50.10 -6.73
N ARG A 537 18.41 49.40 -7.23
CA ARG A 537 19.63 50.03 -7.77
C ARG A 537 19.32 51.02 -8.89
N ARG A 538 18.42 50.66 -9.80
CA ARG A 538 17.97 51.56 -10.88
C ARG A 538 17.25 52.79 -10.33
N ARG A 539 16.35 52.62 -9.36
CA ARG A 539 15.59 53.72 -8.73
C ARG A 539 16.49 54.70 -7.96
N TYR A 540 17.53 54.20 -7.30
CA TYR A 540 18.43 55.01 -6.47
C TYR A 540 19.77 55.36 -7.17
N GLY A 541 19.94 55.04 -8.45
CA GLY A 541 21.16 55.37 -9.21
C GLY A 541 22.44 54.65 -8.73
N VAL A 542 22.33 53.58 -7.96
CA VAL A 542 23.48 52.89 -7.35
C VAL A 542 24.02 51.79 -8.27
N LYS A 543 25.30 51.85 -8.63
CA LYS A 543 25.98 50.79 -9.40
C LYS A 543 26.26 49.56 -8.52
N ALA A 544 26.32 48.38 -9.14
CA ALA A 544 26.68 47.16 -8.42
C ALA A 544 28.19 47.19 -8.08
N ASP A 545 28.51 47.33 -6.80
CA ASP A 545 29.88 47.34 -6.29
C ASP A 545 30.46 45.91 -6.24
N LEU A 546 30.83 45.40 -7.41
CA LEU A 546 31.38 44.06 -7.61
C LEU A 546 32.36 44.03 -8.77
N ALA A 547 33.53 43.42 -8.55
CA ALA A 547 34.44 43.07 -9.63
C ALA A 547 33.75 42.17 -10.69
N PRO A 548 34.14 42.24 -11.98
CA PRO A 548 33.45 41.54 -13.06
C PRO A 548 33.25 40.02 -12.83
N ALA A 549 34.27 39.33 -12.32
CA ALA A 549 34.20 37.89 -12.02
C ALA A 549 33.19 37.58 -10.89
N ALA A 550 33.21 38.38 -9.83
CA ALA A 550 32.28 38.24 -8.70
C ALA A 550 30.84 38.63 -9.08
N LEU A 551 30.66 39.55 -10.03
CA LEU A 551 29.35 39.87 -10.60
C LEU A 551 28.82 38.71 -11.45
N LYS A 552 29.68 38.04 -12.23
CA LYS A 552 29.32 36.86 -13.02
C LYS A 552 28.91 35.70 -12.12
N SER A 553 29.71 35.35 -11.10
CA SER A 553 29.36 34.29 -10.14
C SER A 553 28.06 34.61 -9.39
N TYR A 554 27.88 35.87 -8.98
CA TYR A 554 26.65 36.34 -8.35
C TYR A 554 25.44 36.06 -9.26
N ARG A 555 25.46 36.54 -10.52
CA ARG A 555 24.33 36.40 -11.45
C ARG A 555 24.03 34.94 -11.78
N LEU A 556 25.06 34.14 -12.06
CA LEU A 556 24.88 32.71 -12.35
C LEU A 556 24.21 31.98 -11.19
N THR A 557 24.64 32.24 -9.95
CA THR A 557 24.03 31.60 -8.76
C THR A 557 22.54 31.96 -8.63
N ARG A 558 22.14 33.22 -8.92
CA ARG A 558 20.72 33.63 -8.86
C ARG A 558 19.90 33.02 -10.00
N GLY A 559 20.48 32.95 -11.20
CA GLY A 559 19.85 32.31 -12.35
C GLY A 559 19.60 30.82 -12.10
N PHE A 560 20.63 30.09 -11.65
CA PHE A 560 20.47 28.69 -11.28
C PHE A 560 19.55 28.48 -10.07
N ALA A 561 19.51 29.40 -9.12
CA ALA A 561 18.53 29.33 -8.03
C ALA A 561 17.08 29.43 -8.54
N ALA A 562 16.80 30.34 -9.48
CA ALA A 562 15.49 30.46 -10.11
C ALA A 562 15.13 29.19 -10.92
N LEU A 563 16.08 28.68 -11.71
CA LEU A 563 15.90 27.44 -12.48
C LEU A 563 15.68 26.22 -11.57
N ALA A 564 16.36 26.13 -10.44
CA ALA A 564 16.22 25.04 -9.47
C ALA A 564 14.82 25.02 -8.83
N VAL A 565 14.27 26.19 -8.51
CA VAL A 565 12.88 26.30 -8.04
C VAL A 565 11.91 25.89 -9.15
N ALA A 566 12.12 26.37 -10.38
CA ALA A 566 11.26 26.07 -11.51
C ALA A 566 11.24 24.57 -11.86
N VAL A 567 12.40 23.91 -11.91
CA VAL A 567 12.47 22.46 -12.22
C VAL A 567 11.84 21.61 -11.13
N MET A 568 11.97 21.98 -9.85
CA MET A 568 11.32 21.28 -8.75
C MET A 568 9.80 21.45 -8.79
N LEU A 569 9.29 22.63 -9.14
CA LEU A 569 7.85 22.82 -9.42
C LEU A 569 7.41 21.97 -10.63
N GLY A 570 8.24 21.87 -11.66
CA GLY A 570 8.01 21.01 -12.82
C GLY A 570 7.85 19.54 -12.44
N TRP A 571 8.74 19.00 -11.59
CA TRP A 571 8.61 17.64 -11.05
C TRP A 571 7.34 17.45 -10.22
N ILE A 572 7.01 18.40 -9.34
CA ILE A 572 5.79 18.32 -8.51
C ILE A 572 4.55 18.27 -9.41
N LEU A 573 4.47 19.14 -10.42
CA LEU A 573 3.37 19.17 -11.38
C LEU A 573 3.31 17.88 -12.19
N PHE A 574 4.44 17.40 -12.70
CA PHE A 574 4.54 16.17 -13.49
C PHE A 574 4.03 14.96 -12.70
N VAL A 575 4.55 14.74 -11.49
CA VAL A 575 4.13 13.63 -10.62
C VAL A 575 2.66 13.77 -10.22
N SER A 576 2.20 14.99 -9.93
CA SER A 576 0.78 15.23 -9.58
C SER A 576 -0.17 14.90 -10.72
N THR A 577 0.20 15.22 -11.96
CA THR A 577 -0.59 14.87 -13.16
C THR A 577 -0.62 13.36 -13.35
N LEU A 578 0.52 12.69 -13.22
CA LEU A 578 0.65 11.24 -13.38
C LEU A 578 -0.17 10.45 -12.34
N VAL A 579 -0.21 10.91 -11.09
CA VAL A 579 -1.00 10.27 -10.01
C VAL A 579 -2.50 10.47 -10.20
N ARG A 580 -2.93 11.58 -10.80
CA ARG A 580 -4.36 11.85 -11.06
C ARG A 580 -4.90 11.00 -12.19
N ASP A 581 -4.07 10.68 -13.18
CA ASP A 581 -4.46 9.89 -14.33
C ASP A 581 -3.34 8.92 -14.72
N PHE A 582 -3.43 7.69 -14.21
CA PHE A 582 -2.51 6.62 -14.54
C PHE A 582 -2.55 6.22 -16.02
N SER A 583 -3.58 6.62 -16.80
CA SER A 583 -3.61 6.35 -18.24
C SER A 583 -2.58 7.19 -19.04
N SER A 584 -2.12 8.30 -18.46
CA SER A 584 -1.02 9.13 -18.99
C SER A 584 0.34 8.42 -19.00
N LEU A 585 0.45 7.27 -18.31
CA LEU A 585 1.61 6.36 -18.37
C LEU A 585 1.79 5.67 -19.74
N SER A 586 0.87 5.90 -20.68
CA SER A 586 0.91 5.38 -22.05
C SER A 586 1.94 6.07 -22.96
N GLY A 587 2.61 7.13 -22.49
CA GLY A 587 3.73 7.79 -23.18
C GLY A 587 3.48 9.23 -23.61
N GLU A 588 2.27 9.76 -23.43
CA GLU A 588 1.91 11.14 -23.79
C GLU A 588 2.77 12.21 -23.07
N LEU A 589 3.23 11.88 -21.86
CA LEU A 589 4.08 12.75 -21.05
C LEU A 589 5.57 12.42 -21.14
N ASP A 590 5.98 11.51 -22.04
CA ASP A 590 7.39 11.08 -22.14
C ASP A 590 8.33 12.23 -22.49
N TRP A 591 7.92 13.16 -23.37
CA TRP A 591 8.74 14.32 -23.71
C TRP A 591 9.00 15.22 -22.49
N ALA A 592 7.99 15.40 -21.62
CA ALA A 592 8.10 16.22 -20.42
C ALA A 592 9.00 15.52 -19.39
N LEU A 593 8.85 14.21 -19.24
CA LEU A 593 9.73 13.39 -18.38
C LEU A 593 11.19 13.49 -18.84
N VAL A 594 11.45 13.25 -20.12
CA VAL A 594 12.80 13.30 -20.70
C VAL A 594 13.39 14.70 -20.54
N THR A 595 12.60 15.74 -20.78
CA THR A 595 13.02 17.13 -20.55
C THR A 595 13.42 17.33 -19.10
N LEU A 596 12.59 16.95 -18.13
CA LEU A 596 12.89 17.06 -16.70
C LEU A 596 14.15 16.27 -16.32
N GLN A 597 14.32 15.05 -16.83
CA GLN A 597 15.49 14.21 -16.58
C GLN A 597 16.79 14.81 -17.14
N ILE A 598 16.73 15.54 -18.26
CA ILE A 598 17.91 16.21 -18.85
C ILE A 598 18.22 17.52 -18.12
N VAL A 599 17.23 18.37 -17.87
CA VAL A 599 17.48 19.70 -17.30
C VAL A 599 17.82 19.65 -15.82
N THR A 600 17.28 18.69 -15.06
CA THR A 600 17.52 18.56 -13.61
C THR A 600 19.00 18.44 -13.25
N PRO A 601 19.79 17.49 -13.80
CA PRO A 601 21.22 17.41 -13.49
C PRO A 601 21.98 18.66 -13.90
N ILE A 602 21.68 19.26 -15.06
CA ILE A 602 22.34 20.49 -15.53
C ILE A 602 22.10 21.63 -14.53
N ILE A 603 20.85 21.80 -14.08
CA ILE A 603 20.47 22.85 -13.14
C ILE A 603 21.08 22.61 -11.76
N PHE A 604 21.03 21.38 -11.24
CA PHE A 604 21.55 21.08 -9.89
C PHE A 604 23.08 21.17 -9.83
N LEU A 605 23.79 20.63 -10.82
CA LEU A 605 25.25 20.74 -10.91
C LEU A 605 25.67 22.18 -11.18
N GLY A 606 24.95 22.91 -12.04
CA GLY A 606 25.19 24.33 -12.30
C GLY A 606 24.96 25.20 -11.07
N LEU A 607 23.93 24.91 -10.27
CA LEU A 607 23.69 25.57 -8.99
C LEU A 607 24.83 25.30 -8.00
N LEU A 608 25.28 24.04 -7.88
CA LEU A 608 26.39 23.68 -6.99
C LEU A 608 27.69 24.38 -7.40
N ALA A 609 28.08 24.29 -8.66
CA ALA A 609 29.30 24.90 -9.18
C ALA A 609 29.27 26.43 -9.03
N SER A 610 28.14 27.07 -9.36
CA SER A 610 28.00 28.52 -9.20
C SER A 610 27.98 28.95 -7.74
N ALA A 611 27.39 28.16 -6.83
CA ALA A 611 27.41 28.42 -5.40
C ALA A 611 28.83 28.30 -4.81
N ILE A 612 29.60 27.28 -5.18
CA ILE A 612 31.02 27.10 -4.79
C ILE A 612 31.86 28.29 -5.30
N TRP A 613 31.62 28.73 -6.53
CA TRP A 613 32.34 29.88 -7.07
C TRP A 613 31.95 31.18 -6.35
N ASN A 614 30.66 31.38 -6.09
CA ASN A 614 30.15 32.56 -5.39
C ASN A 614 30.63 32.62 -3.94
N ILE A 615 30.65 31.52 -3.19
CA ILE A 615 31.14 31.52 -1.80
C ILE A 615 32.61 31.91 -1.74
N ARG A 616 33.46 31.43 -2.66
CA ARG A 616 34.87 31.86 -2.73
C ARG A 616 34.98 33.38 -2.84
N HIS A 617 34.28 34.00 -3.79
CA HIS A 617 34.31 35.46 -3.97
C HIS A 617 33.70 36.25 -2.81
N VAL A 618 32.67 35.73 -2.15
CA VAL A 618 32.06 36.38 -0.99
C VAL A 618 33.01 36.37 0.21
N TRP A 619 33.77 35.30 0.39
CA TRP A 619 34.66 35.12 1.54
C TRP A 619 36.03 35.76 1.36
N THR A 620 36.56 35.83 0.13
CA THR A 620 37.80 36.56 -0.17
C THR A 620 37.58 38.06 -0.35
N GLY A 621 36.34 38.51 -0.52
CA GLY A 621 35.99 39.93 -0.70
C GLY A 621 35.57 40.65 0.59
N LYS A 622 35.48 41.98 0.54
CA LYS A 622 34.95 42.84 1.62
C LYS A 622 33.41 42.75 1.68
N ARG A 623 32.85 41.59 2.03
CA ARG A 623 31.41 41.35 2.14
C ARG A 623 30.92 41.32 3.58
N GLY A 624 29.73 41.90 3.81
CA GLY A 624 29.07 41.90 5.11
C GLY A 624 28.68 40.50 5.60
N ARG A 625 28.44 40.38 6.91
CA ARG A 625 28.13 39.10 7.60
C ARG A 625 26.94 38.36 6.98
N PHE A 626 25.90 39.09 6.58
CA PHE A 626 24.73 38.50 5.93
C PHE A 626 25.06 37.83 4.59
N ALA A 627 25.91 38.45 3.75
CA ALA A 627 26.28 37.88 2.47
C ALA A 627 27.11 36.59 2.64
N LYS A 628 28.02 36.56 3.62
CA LYS A 628 28.79 35.36 4.00
C LYS A 628 27.86 34.24 4.46
N PHE A 629 26.96 34.52 5.40
CA PHE A 629 25.94 33.57 5.85
C PHE A 629 25.08 33.04 4.69
N TRP A 630 24.51 33.93 3.86
CA TRP A 630 23.64 33.53 2.76
C TRP A 630 24.37 32.72 1.67
N SER A 631 25.67 32.97 1.47
CA SER A 631 26.48 32.15 0.55
C SER A 631 26.65 30.71 1.02
N ILE A 632 26.71 30.48 2.35
CA ILE A 632 26.69 29.13 2.93
C ILE A 632 25.32 28.51 2.73
N VAL A 633 24.24 29.24 3.02
CA VAL A 633 22.86 28.74 2.82
C VAL A 633 22.66 28.27 1.38
N LEU A 634 23.09 29.05 0.38
CA LEU A 634 22.97 28.67 -1.03
C LEU A 634 23.78 27.42 -1.39
N LEU A 635 24.98 27.27 -0.82
CA LEU A 635 25.80 26.07 -1.03
C LEU A 635 25.12 24.83 -0.42
N ILE A 636 24.60 24.94 0.81
CA ILE A 636 23.85 23.87 1.47
C ILE A 636 22.60 23.52 0.66
N SER A 637 21.84 24.51 0.19
CA SER A 637 20.66 24.29 -0.65
C SER A 637 21.00 23.52 -1.93
N ALA A 638 22.13 23.83 -2.57
CA ALA A 638 22.59 23.14 -3.76
C ALA A 638 22.93 21.66 -3.46
N VAL A 639 23.64 21.40 -2.35
CA VAL A 639 23.97 20.05 -1.92
C VAL A 639 22.71 19.23 -1.58
N VAL A 640 21.76 19.83 -0.86
CA VAL A 640 20.50 19.16 -0.49
C VAL A 640 19.69 18.77 -1.73
N LEU A 641 19.51 19.70 -2.70
CA LEU A 641 18.77 19.39 -3.92
C LEU A 641 19.49 18.33 -4.77
N LEU A 642 20.81 18.42 -4.90
CA LEU A 642 21.58 17.40 -5.62
C LEU A 642 21.46 16.03 -4.94
N TRP A 643 21.52 15.98 -3.60
CA TRP A 643 21.35 14.76 -2.82
C TRP A 643 19.97 14.14 -3.04
N ILE A 644 18.90 14.94 -2.98
CA ILE A 644 17.54 14.47 -3.25
C ILE A 644 17.41 14.00 -4.70
N GLY A 645 17.97 14.76 -5.65
CA GLY A 645 17.93 14.42 -7.06
C GLY A 645 18.56 13.05 -7.35
N ALA A 646 19.68 12.75 -6.71
CA ALA A 646 20.34 11.45 -6.81
C ALA A 646 19.60 10.36 -6.01
N GLY A 647 19.31 10.60 -4.73
CA GLY A 647 18.74 9.60 -3.81
C GLY A 647 17.31 9.17 -4.14
N PHE A 648 16.55 10.01 -4.84
CA PHE A 648 15.16 9.77 -5.26
C PHE A 648 15.00 9.68 -6.80
N HIS A 649 16.11 9.49 -7.53
CA HIS A 649 16.13 9.24 -8.97
C HIS A 649 15.45 10.31 -9.85
N LEU A 650 15.45 11.57 -9.41
CA LEU A 650 15.11 12.71 -10.31
C LEU A 650 16.24 12.98 -11.32
N ILE A 651 17.45 12.49 -11.02
CA ILE A 651 18.60 12.47 -11.92
C ILE A 651 18.79 11.04 -12.42
N GLY A 652 18.54 10.81 -13.70
CA GLY A 652 18.69 9.52 -14.37
C GLY A 652 17.86 9.46 -15.65
N PHE A 653 18.22 8.54 -16.55
CA PHE A 653 17.58 8.40 -17.87
C PHE A 653 16.64 7.18 -17.97
N GLY A 654 16.29 6.59 -16.82
CA GLY A 654 15.39 5.45 -16.78
C GLY A 654 13.95 5.84 -17.11
N THR A 655 13.40 5.25 -18.17
CA THR A 655 11.98 5.41 -18.57
C THR A 655 11.14 4.15 -18.29
N ARG A 656 11.73 3.16 -17.61
CA ARG A 656 11.06 1.98 -17.08
C ARG A 656 10.63 2.28 -15.63
N PHE A 657 9.33 2.43 -15.39
CA PHE A 657 8.76 2.77 -14.09
C PHE A 657 7.37 2.17 -13.92
#